data_AF-A0A924W4R9-F1
#
_entry.id   AF-A0A924W4R9-F1
#
_cell.length_a   1.000
_cell.length_b   1.000
_cell.length_c   1.000
_cell.angle_alpha   90.00
_cell.angle_beta   90.00
_cell.angle_gamma   90.00
#
_symmetry.space_group_name_H-M   'P 1'
#
loop_
_entity.id
_entity.type
_entity.pdbx_description
1 polymer ?
#
loop_
_entity_poly.entity_id
_entity_poly.type
_entity_poly.pdbx_seq_one_letter_code
_entity_poly.pdbx_strand_id
1 'polypeptide(L)'
;MNRARFYVQCCTVAASLLVLTSVGSAARSAVSPATPPELLTIAESSEFTATARFDDVVALCDRIAAASPKKVRRADLGMTELGRSIPMMILADPPIETAEQAINSGKLVVLLIGNIHAGEMCGKEALPILAREILGLDAQASAATSDVNQPEEGHSGADASGSPAPPAAKPANPDANAGSSSGESGEGGAGKDDANGATPVRTSASLLKDLIIVMVPIYNADGNENIGPLADKRPGQVGPEGGDGVGTRENIDGLDLNRDFVKLEAAETRALVRFIAKWDPAVVVDTHTTNGSLHRHVITYAGPTNPAGDAKILEYTRDTMLPALTRSMEEKHGVNMFHYGNFEKAHSKWTTYPDLPRYGIPYIGMRNRIGILSEAYSYAPYKDRILATRDVCREVLLYTAEHKDAIRRLEKEADDRVIAAGRKPAADDLIPIRSEARAYPAKANVQGFVEEERDGKAASTGEPREYEVDFINDFKPTLSVRRPFAYLIPTDHADVIENLQRHGIRVEELREDVELDVEVYKVDSVANTRFPFQGHSLVDVSATAEEKALRMSAGTFVVRTAQVQGTLAAYLLEPRSTDGLTAWNFFDDQLVAGNDFPVTRVVEQTSLLTAPTRPLDDYREFEKPISYKVLYDTQGGRGGGGAPNFSGSPIGGLRWLPLKPVPKPGIDVNEAGNEGTKESAGDTDSKLTAKETSGDAAADDTAPQDNASDEWYVQMRDGVPLKVNALTGRAEKAYDLEPMTKALASMPTLSEQTAKSLVGPFMNMNAERSAAVFEYENDLYYATLDGSASRLTSSPEQEEHYSFSPDGKFIAFIRSNDLWAVFVKTHTERAITTGGTDLIRNVKNDWVYHEELFNRNWRAY
;
A
#
# COMPACT_ATOMS: atom_id res chain seq x y z
N MET A 1 -69.28 17.27 26.09
CA MET A 1 -70.15 18.09 26.99
C MET A 1 -69.26 19.13 27.65
N ASN A 2 -69.60 20.42 27.79
CA ASN A 2 -70.81 21.13 27.38
C ASN A 2 -70.55 22.66 27.29
N ARG A 3 -70.98 23.29 26.18
CA ARG A 3 -71.48 24.70 26.04
C ARG A 3 -70.51 25.89 26.33
N ALA A 4 -70.33 26.90 25.45
CA ALA A 4 -71.27 27.81 24.75
C ALA A 4 -71.83 28.93 25.67
N ARG A 5 -72.02 30.22 25.30
CA ARG A 5 -72.20 30.95 24.01
C ARG A 5 -72.00 32.49 24.22
N PHE A 6 -71.89 33.24 23.11
CA PHE A 6 -72.72 34.40 22.64
C PHE A 6 -71.83 35.45 21.92
N TYR A 7 -71.94 35.67 20.58
CA TYR A 7 -72.90 36.51 19.81
C TYR A 7 -72.69 38.03 20.09
N VAL A 8 -72.63 38.96 19.13
CA VAL A 8 -73.56 39.40 18.04
C VAL A 8 -72.73 40.27 17.04
N GLN A 9 -73.03 40.55 15.76
CA GLN A 9 -73.76 39.99 14.59
C GLN A 9 -73.64 41.04 13.45
N CYS A 10 -73.52 40.76 12.14
CA CYS A 10 -74.64 40.72 11.16
C CYS A 10 -74.15 40.65 9.69
N CYS A 11 -74.78 39.77 8.88
CA CYS A 11 -75.22 39.95 7.46
C CYS A 11 -74.20 40.35 6.35
N THR A 12 -74.22 39.85 5.10
CA THR A 12 -75.27 39.14 4.32
C THR A 12 -74.71 38.46 3.03
N VAL A 13 -75.21 37.26 2.70
CA VAL A 13 -75.51 36.71 1.33
C VAL A 13 -74.40 36.50 0.25
N ALA A 14 -74.08 35.21 0.06
CA ALA A 14 -74.06 34.38 -1.18
C ALA A 14 -73.14 34.58 -2.41
N ALA A 15 -72.59 33.41 -2.83
CA ALA A 15 -72.45 32.85 -4.20
C ALA A 15 -71.33 33.29 -5.18
N SER A 16 -70.34 32.40 -5.30
CA SER A 16 -69.82 31.77 -6.54
C SER A 16 -69.14 32.55 -7.70
N LEU A 17 -67.88 32.16 -7.90
CA LEU A 17 -67.14 31.93 -9.18
C LEU A 17 -66.71 33.09 -10.12
N LEU A 18 -65.37 33.30 -10.10
CA LEU A 18 -64.41 33.24 -11.22
C LEU A 18 -64.00 34.50 -12.04
N VAL A 19 -62.66 34.60 -12.19
CA VAL A 19 -61.77 35.20 -13.24
C VAL A 19 -61.35 36.70 -13.24
N LEU A 20 -60.02 36.89 -13.39
CA LEU A 20 -59.20 38.09 -13.73
C LEU A 20 -59.25 39.30 -12.76
N THR A 21 -58.18 40.03 -12.42
CA THR A 21 -56.72 39.92 -12.68
C THR A 21 -55.98 40.85 -11.71
N SER A 22 -54.76 40.50 -11.28
CA SER A 22 -53.71 41.51 -11.04
C SER A 22 -52.32 40.90 -11.24
N VAL A 23 -51.42 41.67 -11.84
CA VAL A 23 -50.04 41.26 -12.17
C VAL A 23 -49.14 41.58 -10.98
N GLY A 24 -48.55 40.55 -10.37
CA GLY A 24 -47.52 40.68 -9.34
C GLY A 24 -46.21 40.09 -9.85
N SER A 25 -45.14 40.88 -9.86
CA SER A 25 -43.83 40.51 -10.43
C SER A 25 -43.19 39.33 -9.68
N ALA A 26 -43.25 38.13 -10.26
CA ALA A 26 -42.44 37.01 -9.81
C ALA A 26 -40.97 37.26 -10.19
N ALA A 27 -40.12 37.49 -9.17
CA ALA A 27 -38.69 37.41 -9.36
C ALA A 27 -38.35 35.98 -9.80
N ARG A 28 -37.90 35.82 -11.06
CA ARG A 28 -37.35 34.56 -11.52
C ARG A 28 -36.09 34.27 -10.71
N SER A 29 -36.18 33.35 -9.77
CA SER A 29 -35.01 32.67 -9.24
C SER A 29 -34.25 32.09 -10.43
N ALA A 30 -32.99 32.49 -10.60
CA ALA A 30 -32.12 31.87 -11.58
C ALA A 30 -31.87 30.43 -11.12
N VAL A 31 -32.51 29.48 -11.80
CA VAL A 31 -32.32 28.05 -11.54
C VAL A 31 -30.86 27.73 -11.80
N SER A 32 -30.12 27.29 -10.77
CA SER A 32 -28.79 26.71 -10.94
C SER A 32 -28.86 25.60 -12.00
N PRO A 33 -27.85 25.46 -12.88
CA PRO A 33 -27.80 24.31 -13.78
C PRO A 33 -27.96 23.03 -12.96
N ALA A 34 -28.81 22.12 -13.43
CA ALA A 34 -28.92 20.81 -12.80
C ALA A 34 -27.70 19.97 -13.19
N THR A 35 -27.12 19.26 -12.22
CA THR A 35 -26.09 18.24 -12.49
C THR A 35 -26.61 17.26 -13.56
N PRO A 36 -25.81 16.89 -14.58
CA PRO A 36 -26.21 15.89 -15.55
C PRO A 36 -26.64 14.59 -14.85
N PRO A 37 -27.80 13.99 -15.18
CA PRO A 37 -28.32 12.81 -14.49
C PRO A 37 -27.32 11.64 -14.45
N GLU A 38 -26.52 11.48 -15.50
CA GLU A 38 -25.47 10.47 -15.59
C GLU A 38 -24.30 10.71 -14.61
N LEU A 39 -24.10 11.92 -14.12
CA LEU A 39 -23.05 12.24 -13.13
C LEU A 39 -23.55 12.19 -11.68
N LEU A 40 -24.84 11.95 -11.44
CA LEU A 40 -25.37 11.75 -10.09
C LEU A 40 -24.86 10.43 -9.48
N THR A 41 -24.70 10.37 -8.16
CA THR A 41 -24.50 9.09 -7.46
C THR A 41 -25.82 8.31 -7.34
N ILE A 42 -25.74 7.05 -6.90
CA ILE A 42 -26.93 6.25 -6.61
C ILE A 42 -27.70 6.85 -5.42
N ALA A 43 -27.03 7.38 -4.40
CA ALA A 43 -27.71 8.14 -3.36
C ALA A 43 -28.45 9.37 -3.93
N GLU A 44 -27.81 10.19 -4.77
CA GLU A 44 -28.48 11.39 -5.32
C GLU A 44 -29.67 11.04 -6.23
N SER A 45 -29.48 10.11 -7.16
CA SER A 45 -30.51 9.70 -8.14
C SER A 45 -31.68 8.92 -7.52
N SER A 46 -31.50 8.34 -6.32
CA SER A 46 -32.55 7.67 -5.54
C SER A 46 -33.19 8.55 -4.46
N GLU A 47 -32.96 9.88 -4.49
CA GLU A 47 -33.40 10.83 -3.45
C GLU A 47 -32.92 10.44 -2.02
N PHE A 48 -31.70 9.87 -1.94
CA PHE A 48 -31.02 9.37 -0.76
C PHE A 48 -31.72 8.17 -0.11
N THR A 49 -32.30 7.28 -0.93
CA THR A 49 -32.93 6.04 -0.45
C THR A 49 -32.09 4.78 -0.69
N ALA A 50 -31.13 4.78 -1.63
CA ALA A 50 -30.26 3.64 -1.94
C ALA A 50 -28.76 4.01 -1.98
N THR A 51 -27.87 3.02 -2.06
CA THR A 51 -26.40 3.19 -2.18
C THR A 51 -25.83 2.40 -3.36
N ALA A 52 -24.71 2.86 -3.90
CA ALA A 52 -24.06 2.32 -5.08
C ALA A 52 -23.46 0.91 -4.90
N ARG A 53 -23.54 0.06 -5.93
CA ARG A 53 -22.69 -1.13 -6.08
C ARG A 53 -21.31 -0.75 -6.62
N PHE A 54 -20.39 -1.70 -6.65
CA PHE A 54 -19.04 -1.53 -7.18
C PHE A 54 -19.03 -0.97 -8.62
N ASP A 55 -19.81 -1.58 -9.53
CA ASP A 55 -19.87 -1.17 -10.92
C ASP A 55 -20.44 0.26 -11.09
N ASP A 56 -21.39 0.66 -10.24
CA ASP A 56 -21.94 2.03 -10.24
C ASP A 56 -20.87 3.07 -9.89
N VAL A 57 -20.05 2.79 -8.87
CA VAL A 57 -18.96 3.68 -8.44
C VAL A 57 -17.86 3.75 -9.48
N VAL A 58 -17.45 2.59 -10.03
CA VAL A 58 -16.46 2.51 -11.12
C VAL A 58 -16.92 3.33 -12.33
N ALA A 59 -18.14 3.06 -12.81
CA ALA A 59 -18.68 3.73 -13.98
C ALA A 59 -18.87 5.25 -13.73
N LEU A 60 -19.19 5.67 -12.49
CA LEU A 60 -19.26 7.09 -12.15
C LEU A 60 -17.88 7.75 -12.14
N CYS A 61 -16.85 7.11 -11.58
CA CYS A 61 -15.48 7.61 -11.61
C CYS A 61 -14.98 7.77 -13.06
N ASP A 62 -15.29 6.81 -13.93
CA ASP A 62 -14.93 6.86 -15.34
C ASP A 62 -15.67 8.00 -16.08
N ARG A 63 -16.96 8.23 -15.79
CA ARG A 63 -17.73 9.36 -16.36
C ARG A 63 -17.22 10.72 -15.88
N ILE A 64 -16.88 10.87 -14.59
CA ILE A 64 -16.26 12.10 -14.05
C ILE A 64 -14.91 12.36 -14.71
N ALA A 65 -14.09 11.31 -14.91
CA ALA A 65 -12.82 11.44 -15.60
C ALA A 65 -13.00 11.84 -17.08
N ALA A 66 -13.94 11.21 -17.80
CA ALA A 66 -14.27 11.55 -19.18
C ALA A 66 -14.83 12.98 -19.35
N ALA A 67 -15.53 13.50 -18.34
CA ALA A 67 -16.02 14.89 -18.31
C ALA A 67 -14.93 15.92 -17.98
N SER A 68 -13.76 15.51 -17.46
CA SER A 68 -12.65 16.41 -17.11
C SER A 68 -11.25 15.81 -17.33
N PRO A 69 -10.93 15.29 -18.53
CA PRO A 69 -9.70 14.52 -18.78
C PRO A 69 -8.41 15.37 -18.70
N LYS A 70 -8.54 16.70 -18.71
CA LYS A 70 -7.43 17.64 -18.47
C LYS A 70 -7.15 17.91 -16.99
N LYS A 71 -7.91 17.32 -16.07
CA LYS A 71 -7.78 17.53 -14.62
C LYS A 71 -7.94 16.26 -13.79
N VAL A 72 -8.59 15.23 -14.32
CA VAL A 72 -8.87 13.97 -13.64
C VAL A 72 -8.19 12.83 -14.37
N ARG A 73 -7.44 12.02 -13.63
CA ARG A 73 -7.02 10.68 -14.07
C ARG A 73 -7.74 9.64 -13.22
N ARG A 74 -8.56 8.79 -13.84
CA ARG A 74 -9.00 7.56 -13.20
C ARG A 74 -7.84 6.56 -13.23
N ALA A 75 -7.65 5.84 -12.13
CA ALA A 75 -6.57 4.91 -11.89
C ALA A 75 -7.03 3.80 -10.94
N ASP A 76 -6.14 2.85 -10.66
CA ASP A 76 -6.35 1.77 -9.69
C ASP A 76 -5.33 1.89 -8.56
N LEU A 77 -5.79 1.74 -7.32
CA LEU A 77 -4.92 1.68 -6.14
C LEU A 77 -4.20 0.32 -6.07
N GLY A 78 -4.94 -0.74 -6.41
CA GLY A 78 -4.54 -2.14 -6.41
C GLY A 78 -5.75 -3.04 -6.73
N MET A 79 -5.63 -4.33 -6.40
CA MET A 79 -6.73 -5.29 -6.49
C MET A 79 -7.13 -5.76 -5.07
N THR A 80 -8.40 -6.11 -4.91
CA THR A 80 -8.90 -6.86 -3.74
C THR A 80 -8.56 -8.35 -3.85
N GLU A 81 -8.87 -9.13 -2.81
CA GLU A 81 -8.62 -10.59 -2.78
C GLU A 81 -9.46 -11.36 -3.84
N LEU A 82 -10.67 -10.90 -4.20
CA LEU A 82 -11.42 -11.43 -5.36
C LEU A 82 -11.01 -10.81 -6.71
N GLY A 83 -9.92 -10.04 -6.76
CA GLY A 83 -9.38 -9.46 -7.99
C GLY A 83 -10.14 -8.25 -8.54
N ARG A 84 -10.98 -7.58 -7.74
CA ARG A 84 -11.63 -6.32 -8.15
C ARG A 84 -10.64 -5.17 -8.07
N SER A 85 -10.60 -4.31 -9.10
CA SER A 85 -9.80 -3.09 -9.09
C SER A 85 -10.33 -2.10 -8.04
N ILE A 86 -9.49 -1.61 -7.14
CA ILE A 86 -9.88 -0.58 -6.17
C ILE A 86 -9.78 0.80 -6.86
N PRO A 87 -10.91 1.46 -7.20
CA PRO A 87 -10.91 2.63 -8.07
C PRO A 87 -10.41 3.88 -7.35
N MET A 88 -9.60 4.66 -8.07
CA MET A 88 -8.99 5.90 -7.60
C MET A 88 -9.18 7.01 -8.63
N MET A 89 -9.53 8.21 -8.18
CA MET A 89 -9.48 9.44 -8.98
C MET A 89 -8.35 10.35 -8.50
N ILE A 90 -7.47 10.76 -9.41
CA ILE A 90 -6.41 11.74 -9.15
C ILE A 90 -6.80 13.06 -9.83
N LEU A 91 -7.07 14.08 -9.02
CA LEU A 91 -7.45 15.42 -9.46
C LEU A 91 -6.24 16.37 -9.33
N ALA A 92 -5.75 16.90 -10.45
CA ALA A 92 -4.63 17.83 -10.50
C ALA A 92 -4.66 18.70 -11.78
N ASP A 93 -4.20 19.96 -11.69
CA ASP A 93 -4.12 20.89 -12.83
C ASP A 93 -2.71 21.54 -12.89
N PRO A 94 -1.78 21.08 -13.77
CA PRO A 94 -1.95 20.04 -14.78
C PRO A 94 -2.10 18.61 -14.19
N PRO A 95 -2.56 17.63 -15.00
CA PRO A 95 -2.67 16.23 -14.58
C PRO A 95 -1.36 15.63 -14.06
N ILE A 96 -1.50 14.64 -13.17
CA ILE A 96 -0.39 13.91 -12.56
C ILE A 96 -0.65 12.41 -12.70
N GLU A 97 0.31 11.70 -13.26
CA GLU A 97 0.25 10.26 -13.52
C GLU A 97 1.01 9.45 -12.46
N THR A 98 2.17 9.98 -12.02
CA THR A 98 3.12 9.29 -11.14
C THR A 98 3.46 10.10 -9.89
N ALA A 99 3.92 9.43 -8.84
CA ALA A 99 4.40 10.09 -7.63
C ALA A 99 5.63 10.98 -7.87
N GLU A 100 6.49 10.64 -8.82
CA GLU A 100 7.63 11.49 -9.22
C GLU A 100 7.14 12.84 -9.78
N GLN A 101 6.11 12.82 -10.63
CA GLN A 101 5.46 14.04 -11.11
C GLN A 101 4.78 14.80 -9.96
N ALA A 102 4.17 14.10 -8.99
CA ALA A 102 3.58 14.72 -7.80
C ALA A 102 4.62 15.50 -6.99
N ILE A 103 5.75 14.85 -6.65
CA ILE A 103 6.89 15.46 -5.94
C ILE A 103 7.43 16.67 -6.73
N ASN A 104 7.69 16.49 -8.03
CA ASN A 104 8.23 17.55 -8.89
C ASN A 104 7.26 18.73 -9.09
N SER A 105 5.96 18.55 -8.87
CA SER A 105 4.97 19.64 -8.93
C SER A 105 5.06 20.63 -7.75
N GLY A 106 5.66 20.21 -6.62
CA GLY A 106 5.71 20.96 -5.38
C GLY A 106 4.36 21.13 -4.64
N LYS A 107 3.27 20.58 -5.17
CA LYS A 107 1.94 20.59 -4.54
C LYS A 107 1.87 19.60 -3.37
N LEU A 108 0.95 19.82 -2.45
CA LEU A 108 0.65 18.82 -1.41
C LEU A 108 -0.29 17.76 -1.97
N VAL A 109 0.00 16.49 -1.67
CA VAL A 109 -0.92 15.38 -1.96
C VAL A 109 -1.89 15.23 -0.78
N VAL A 110 -3.19 15.22 -1.05
CA VAL A 110 -4.24 14.91 -0.07
C VAL A 110 -4.98 13.66 -0.51
N LEU A 111 -5.05 12.66 0.37
CA LEU A 111 -5.73 11.39 0.13
C LEU A 111 -7.05 11.35 0.91
N LEU A 112 -8.16 11.10 0.21
CA LEU A 112 -9.49 10.92 0.80
C LEU A 112 -9.95 9.48 0.55
N ILE A 113 -10.25 8.75 1.63
CA ILE A 113 -10.63 7.33 1.58
C ILE A 113 -12.07 7.19 2.02
N GLY A 114 -12.86 6.50 1.19
CA GLY A 114 -14.22 6.10 1.48
C GLY A 114 -14.34 4.59 1.63
N ASN A 115 -15.27 4.17 2.50
CA ASN A 115 -15.77 2.80 2.53
C ASN A 115 -14.71 1.76 2.92
N ILE A 116 -13.89 2.05 3.95
CA ILE A 116 -13.00 1.03 4.54
C ILE A 116 -13.80 -0.10 5.20
N HIS A 117 -14.90 0.24 5.87
CA HIS A 117 -15.95 -0.72 6.19
C HIS A 117 -17.07 -0.57 5.16
N ALA A 118 -17.46 -1.62 4.43
CA ALA A 118 -18.29 -1.43 3.25
C ALA A 118 -19.74 -1.02 3.57
N GLY A 119 -20.23 -1.33 4.77
CA GLY A 119 -21.50 -0.80 5.29
C GLY A 119 -21.48 0.70 5.60
N GLU A 120 -20.34 1.38 5.54
CA GLU A 120 -20.17 2.81 5.87
C GLU A 120 -20.05 3.61 4.57
N MET A 121 -21.20 3.78 3.90
CA MET A 121 -21.28 4.27 2.51
C MET A 121 -21.13 5.78 2.38
N CYS A 122 -21.12 6.54 3.48
CA CYS A 122 -21.18 7.99 3.43
C CYS A 122 -20.02 8.58 2.60
N GLY A 123 -18.81 8.06 2.77
CA GLY A 123 -17.64 8.39 1.93
C GLY A 123 -17.78 7.98 0.46
N LYS A 124 -18.33 6.79 0.20
CA LYS A 124 -18.53 6.23 -1.15
C LYS A 124 -19.39 7.14 -2.04
N GLU A 125 -20.43 7.72 -1.45
CA GLU A 125 -21.30 8.69 -2.14
C GLU A 125 -20.73 10.12 -2.08
N ALA A 126 -20.15 10.54 -0.95
CA ALA A 126 -19.67 11.90 -0.73
C ALA A 126 -18.47 12.30 -1.61
N LEU A 127 -17.51 11.39 -1.83
CA LEU A 127 -16.28 11.71 -2.56
C LEU A 127 -16.53 11.98 -4.06
N PRO A 128 -17.35 11.20 -4.80
CA PRO A 128 -17.73 11.56 -6.16
C PRO A 128 -18.48 12.90 -6.26
N ILE A 129 -19.38 13.22 -5.31
CA ILE A 129 -20.06 14.53 -5.27
C ILE A 129 -19.03 15.65 -5.16
N LEU A 130 -18.10 15.54 -4.20
CA LEU A 130 -17.04 16.53 -3.99
C LEU A 130 -16.12 16.67 -5.21
N ALA A 131 -15.82 15.57 -5.92
CA ALA A 131 -15.04 15.62 -7.16
C ALA A 131 -15.71 16.49 -8.22
N ARG A 132 -17.03 16.34 -8.45
CA ARG A 132 -17.78 17.15 -9.41
C ARG A 132 -17.80 18.64 -9.04
N GLU A 133 -17.98 18.96 -7.76
CA GLU A 133 -17.97 20.34 -7.25
C GLU A 133 -16.61 21.02 -7.49
N ILE A 134 -15.50 20.31 -7.25
CA ILE A 134 -14.13 20.80 -7.47
C ILE A 134 -13.87 21.06 -8.96
N LEU A 135 -14.41 20.22 -9.83
CA LEU A 135 -14.27 20.32 -11.28
C LEU A 135 -15.25 21.33 -11.92
N GLY A 136 -16.29 21.74 -11.18
CA GLY A 136 -17.36 22.62 -11.66
C GLY A 136 -18.36 21.93 -12.58
N LEU A 137 -18.48 20.59 -12.52
CA LEU A 137 -19.31 19.80 -13.43
C LEU A 137 -20.81 19.95 -13.16
N ASP A 138 -21.20 20.20 -11.91
CA ASP A 138 -22.60 20.46 -11.53
C ASP A 138 -23.15 21.77 -12.16
N ALA A 139 -22.30 22.63 -12.71
CA ALA A 139 -22.67 23.93 -13.29
C ALA A 139 -22.58 24.04 -14.83
N GLN A 140 -22.12 23.00 -15.55
CA GLN A 140 -21.78 23.12 -16.98
C GLN A 140 -22.83 22.57 -17.97
N ALA A 141 -23.96 22.06 -17.48
CA ALA A 141 -24.96 21.32 -18.25
C ALA A 141 -25.92 22.16 -19.14
N SER A 142 -25.43 23.18 -19.86
CA SER A 142 -26.27 23.92 -20.83
C SER A 142 -25.60 24.29 -22.17
N ALA A 143 -24.38 23.83 -22.44
CA ALA A 143 -23.60 24.23 -23.63
C ALA A 143 -23.62 23.22 -24.80
N ALA A 144 -24.36 22.10 -24.68
CA ALA A 144 -24.26 20.95 -25.61
C ALA A 144 -25.55 20.62 -26.39
N THR A 145 -26.54 21.53 -26.45
CA THR A 145 -27.80 21.33 -27.20
C THR A 145 -28.39 22.64 -27.76
N SER A 146 -27.64 23.39 -28.56
CA SER A 146 -28.24 24.44 -29.42
C SER A 146 -27.36 24.81 -30.63
N ASP A 147 -27.22 23.86 -31.55
CA ASP A 147 -26.90 24.18 -32.94
C ASP A 147 -28.14 23.91 -33.81
N VAL A 148 -28.29 24.64 -34.91
CA VAL A 148 -29.49 24.71 -35.79
C VAL A 148 -30.70 25.47 -35.22
N ASN A 149 -30.60 26.82 -35.20
CA ASN A 149 -31.49 27.68 -36.00
C ASN A 149 -31.09 29.17 -35.88
N GLN A 150 -30.58 29.75 -36.97
CA GLN A 150 -30.64 31.20 -37.20
C GLN A 150 -31.92 31.52 -37.99
N PRO A 151 -32.50 32.71 -37.75
CA PRO A 151 -32.46 33.70 -38.83
C PRO A 151 -31.88 35.06 -38.39
N GLU A 152 -31.61 35.91 -39.38
CA GLU A 152 -30.84 37.16 -39.30
C GLU A 152 -31.64 38.39 -38.79
N GLU A 153 -30.99 39.56 -38.91
CA GLU A 153 -31.41 40.95 -38.59
C GLU A 153 -31.19 41.42 -37.13
N GLY A 154 -30.64 42.62 -36.87
CA GLY A 154 -30.12 43.67 -37.77
C GLY A 154 -29.35 44.76 -37.00
N HIS A 155 -28.57 45.59 -37.71
CA HIS A 155 -27.67 46.60 -37.10
C HIS A 155 -28.36 47.90 -36.61
N SER A 156 -28.06 48.34 -35.38
CA SER A 156 -27.89 49.75 -34.91
C SER A 156 -27.52 49.72 -33.41
N GLY A 157 -26.89 50.72 -32.75
CA GLY A 157 -26.30 51.97 -33.21
C GLY A 157 -26.13 53.00 -32.08
N ALA A 158 -24.88 53.21 -31.60
CA ALA A 158 -24.34 54.40 -30.90
C ALA A 158 -24.69 54.77 -29.41
N ASP A 159 -23.64 55.33 -28.77
CA ASP A 159 -23.55 56.41 -27.75
C ASP A 159 -23.98 56.30 -26.26
N ALA A 160 -22.96 56.05 -25.42
CA ALA A 160 -22.24 57.00 -24.53
C ALA A 160 -22.90 57.82 -23.38
N SER A 161 -22.05 58.09 -22.36
CA SER A 161 -22.21 58.95 -21.14
C SER A 161 -23.03 58.38 -19.96
N GLY A 162 -22.70 58.62 -18.67
CA GLY A 162 -21.48 59.19 -18.08
C GLY A 162 -21.59 59.54 -16.56
N SER A 163 -20.50 59.33 -15.80
CA SER A 163 -20.14 59.98 -14.51
C SER A 163 -20.82 59.56 -13.17
N PRO A 164 -20.18 59.85 -11.98
CA PRO A 164 -20.25 58.97 -10.80
C PRO A 164 -20.77 59.60 -9.47
N ALA A 165 -20.82 58.80 -8.39
CA ALA A 165 -21.13 59.22 -7.00
C ALA A 165 -20.37 58.32 -5.95
N PRO A 166 -20.46 58.52 -4.61
CA PRO A 166 -19.31 58.96 -3.78
C PRO A 166 -18.86 57.97 -2.67
N PRO A 167 -17.74 58.25 -1.95
CA PRO A 167 -17.21 57.34 -0.92
C PRO A 167 -17.92 57.48 0.45
N ALA A 168 -18.00 56.36 1.19
CA ALA A 168 -18.56 56.29 2.55
C ALA A 168 -17.47 56.21 3.64
N ALA A 169 -17.78 56.70 4.84
CA ALA A 169 -16.82 56.94 5.92
C ALA A 169 -16.63 55.76 6.89
N LYS A 170 -15.47 55.72 7.57
CA LYS A 170 -15.22 54.88 8.75
C LYS A 170 -15.82 55.50 10.02
N PRO A 171 -16.34 54.70 10.97
CA PRO A 171 -16.44 55.09 12.37
C PRO A 171 -15.16 54.72 13.15
N ALA A 172 -14.92 55.41 14.27
CA ALA A 172 -13.74 55.27 15.13
C ALA A 172 -13.99 54.33 16.32
N ASN A 173 -12.89 53.85 16.92
CA ASN A 173 -12.86 53.07 18.15
C ASN A 173 -12.16 53.90 19.26
N PRO A 174 -12.66 53.94 20.52
CA PRO A 174 -11.95 54.56 21.63
C PRO A 174 -11.47 53.56 22.71
N ASP A 175 -10.25 53.82 23.20
CA ASP A 175 -9.68 53.52 24.53
C ASP A 175 -9.49 52.04 24.98
N ALA A 176 -8.27 51.54 25.16
CA ALA A 176 -7.24 51.80 26.21
C ALA A 176 -7.50 50.98 27.52
N ASN A 177 -6.51 50.51 28.29
CA ASN A 177 -5.17 51.06 28.52
C ASN A 177 -4.14 50.05 29.13
N ALA A 178 -2.84 50.35 28.94
CA ALA A 178 -1.64 50.08 29.77
C ALA A 178 -1.27 48.69 30.37
N GLY A 179 0.01 48.32 30.17
CA GLY A 179 0.76 47.35 30.99
C GLY A 179 2.20 47.16 30.46
N SER A 180 3.20 47.85 31.02
CA SER A 180 4.53 48.03 30.40
C SER A 180 5.73 47.53 31.23
N SER A 181 6.68 46.84 30.58
CA SER A 181 8.14 46.82 30.90
C SER A 181 8.88 46.06 29.79
N SER A 182 9.67 46.65 28.88
CA SER A 182 10.95 47.39 29.02
C SER A 182 12.18 46.49 29.28
N GLY A 183 13.00 46.25 28.25
CA GLY A 183 14.26 45.49 28.32
C GLY A 183 14.93 45.33 26.93
N GLU A 184 15.88 46.21 26.64
CA GLU A 184 16.76 46.33 25.45
C GLU A 184 17.54 45.04 25.06
N SER A 185 18.23 44.92 23.91
CA SER A 185 18.14 45.48 22.54
C SER A 185 19.20 44.75 21.67
N GLY A 186 19.04 44.70 20.35
CA GLY A 186 20.03 44.05 19.46
C GLY A 186 19.52 43.88 18.03
N GLU A 187 19.82 44.85 17.16
CA GLU A 187 19.20 44.97 15.82
C GLU A 187 19.90 44.17 14.71
N GLY A 188 19.13 43.91 13.63
CA GLY A 188 19.65 43.64 12.28
C GLY A 188 19.10 42.35 11.65
N GLY A 189 18.18 42.38 10.69
CA GLY A 189 17.41 43.51 10.15
C GLY A 189 16.46 42.97 9.06
N ALA A 190 15.16 43.13 9.24
CA ALA A 190 14.13 42.58 8.34
C ALA A 190 13.52 43.67 7.44
N GLY A 191 13.26 43.32 6.18
CA GLY A 191 12.53 44.16 5.25
C GLY A 191 11.07 44.36 5.68
N LYS A 192 10.48 45.49 5.29
CA LYS A 192 9.06 45.78 5.51
C LYS A 192 8.21 44.93 4.57
N ASP A 193 7.32 44.12 5.13
CA ASP A 193 6.17 43.59 4.42
C ASP A 193 4.96 44.53 4.61
N ASP A 194 4.31 44.90 3.50
CA ASP A 194 3.13 45.75 3.51
C ASP A 194 1.89 44.97 3.97
N ALA A 195 1.55 45.10 5.25
CA ALA A 195 0.39 44.47 5.86
C ALA A 195 -0.94 45.11 5.44
N ASN A 196 -1.38 44.87 4.20
CA ASN A 196 -2.78 45.08 3.80
C ASN A 196 -3.21 44.24 2.58
N GLY A 197 -3.06 42.92 2.65
CA GLY A 197 -3.58 41.98 1.67
C GLY A 197 -4.62 41.05 2.30
N ALA A 198 -5.91 41.29 2.05
CA ALA A 198 -6.94 40.31 2.38
C ALA A 198 -6.79 39.11 1.44
N THR A 199 -6.42 37.94 1.98
CA THR A 199 -6.31 36.70 1.21
C THR A 199 -7.65 36.41 0.52
N PRO A 200 -7.69 36.18 -0.81
CA PRO A 200 -8.94 35.87 -1.49
C PRO A 200 -9.59 34.61 -0.92
N VAL A 201 -10.90 34.65 -0.66
CA VAL A 201 -11.67 33.47 -0.24
C VAL A 201 -11.49 32.36 -1.27
N ARG A 202 -10.84 31.26 -0.86
CA ARG A 202 -10.59 30.12 -1.73
C ARG A 202 -11.90 29.38 -2.01
N THR A 203 -12.11 29.02 -3.27
CA THR A 203 -13.23 28.19 -3.73
C THR A 203 -12.73 26.79 -4.14
N SER A 204 -13.61 25.79 -4.17
CA SER A 204 -13.27 24.42 -4.57
C SER A 204 -12.54 24.36 -5.93
N ALA A 205 -12.97 25.17 -6.89
CA ALA A 205 -12.34 25.28 -8.22
C ALA A 205 -10.89 25.82 -8.21
N SER A 206 -10.43 26.41 -7.10
CA SER A 206 -9.06 26.93 -6.95
C SER A 206 -8.07 25.94 -6.32
N LEU A 207 -8.56 24.84 -5.72
CA LEU A 207 -7.75 23.89 -4.93
C LEU A 207 -6.60 23.26 -5.73
N LEU A 208 -6.86 22.89 -6.99
CA LEU A 208 -5.91 22.15 -7.84
C LEU A 208 -4.65 22.94 -8.23
N LYS A 209 -4.59 24.24 -7.89
CA LYS A 209 -3.36 25.04 -7.99
C LYS A 209 -2.30 24.63 -6.96
N ASP A 210 -2.76 24.23 -5.77
CA ASP A 210 -1.92 23.99 -4.59
C ASP A 210 -1.90 22.52 -4.15
N LEU A 211 -2.95 21.78 -4.48
CA LEU A 211 -3.15 20.38 -4.10
C LEU A 211 -3.17 19.44 -5.30
N ILE A 212 -2.73 18.21 -5.06
CA ILE A 212 -3.09 17.01 -5.81
C ILE A 212 -4.07 16.26 -4.92
N ILE A 213 -5.29 16.06 -5.38
CA ILE A 213 -6.35 15.45 -4.58
C ILE A 213 -6.59 14.04 -5.09
N VAL A 214 -6.44 13.06 -4.22
CA VAL A 214 -6.60 11.64 -4.54
C VAL A 214 -7.80 11.12 -3.77
N MET A 215 -8.77 10.53 -4.47
CA MET A 215 -9.99 10.01 -3.88
C MET A 215 -10.10 8.52 -4.18
N VAL A 216 -10.37 7.72 -3.15
CA VAL A 216 -10.64 6.27 -3.23
C VAL A 216 -12.05 6.04 -2.69
N PRO A 217 -13.11 6.09 -3.52
CA PRO A 217 -14.48 6.10 -3.00
C PRO A 217 -14.95 4.77 -2.42
N ILE A 218 -14.51 3.64 -3.00
CA ILE A 218 -14.91 2.29 -2.59
C ILE A 218 -13.66 1.44 -2.35
N TYR A 219 -13.12 1.54 -1.14
CA TYR A 219 -11.92 0.81 -0.76
C TYR A 219 -12.18 -0.69 -0.55
N ASN A 220 -13.16 -1.05 0.29
CA ASN A 220 -13.57 -2.43 0.53
C ASN A 220 -14.61 -2.89 -0.52
N ALA A 221 -14.17 -3.03 -1.78
CA ALA A 221 -15.06 -3.39 -2.89
C ALA A 221 -15.70 -4.79 -2.74
N ASP A 222 -14.97 -5.78 -2.19
CA ASP A 222 -15.50 -7.13 -2.01
C ASP A 222 -16.51 -7.19 -0.85
N GLY A 223 -16.23 -6.50 0.26
CA GLY A 223 -17.19 -6.31 1.34
C GLY A 223 -18.43 -5.55 0.88
N ASN A 224 -18.31 -4.63 -0.09
CA ASN A 224 -19.44 -3.89 -0.64
C ASN A 224 -20.40 -4.79 -1.41
N GLU A 225 -19.88 -5.72 -2.23
CA GLU A 225 -20.73 -6.66 -2.97
C GLU A 225 -21.29 -7.79 -2.10
N ASN A 226 -20.71 -8.04 -0.92
CA ASN A 226 -21.31 -8.87 0.14
C ASN A 226 -22.45 -8.11 0.87
N ILE A 227 -23.49 -7.77 0.09
CA ILE A 227 -24.67 -7.03 0.54
C ILE A 227 -25.57 -7.92 1.42
N GLY A 228 -26.09 -7.36 2.50
CA GLY A 228 -27.21 -7.92 3.26
C GLY A 228 -28.12 -6.85 3.86
N PRO A 229 -29.20 -7.23 4.56
CA PRO A 229 -30.15 -6.29 5.14
C PRO A 229 -29.47 -5.28 6.08
N LEU A 230 -29.89 -4.01 6.00
CA LEU A 230 -29.36 -2.92 6.85
C LEU A 230 -29.41 -3.29 8.34
N ALA A 231 -30.52 -3.88 8.79
CA ALA A 231 -30.72 -4.27 10.18
C ALA A 231 -29.73 -5.34 10.68
N ASP A 232 -29.22 -6.19 9.79
CA ASP A 232 -28.28 -7.28 10.14
C ASP A 232 -26.84 -6.78 10.13
N LYS A 233 -26.48 -5.98 9.11
CA LYS A 233 -25.12 -5.50 8.88
C LYS A 233 -24.78 -4.23 9.69
N ARG A 234 -25.75 -3.34 9.92
CA ARG A 234 -25.61 -2.10 10.72
C ARG A 234 -26.86 -1.82 11.58
N PRO A 235 -27.07 -2.59 12.67
CA PRO A 235 -28.23 -2.44 13.53
C PRO A 235 -28.40 -1.01 14.06
N GLY A 236 -29.60 -0.43 13.90
CA GLY A 236 -29.95 0.90 14.42
C GLY A 236 -29.59 2.09 13.52
N GLN A 237 -28.81 1.90 12.44
CA GLN A 237 -28.50 2.98 11.50
C GLN A 237 -29.74 3.42 10.71
N VAL A 238 -29.90 4.74 10.51
CA VAL A 238 -31.02 5.34 9.75
C VAL A 238 -30.67 5.41 8.27
N GLY A 239 -31.10 4.40 7.52
CA GLY A 239 -30.98 4.31 6.07
C GLY A 239 -29.61 3.83 5.54
N PRO A 240 -29.49 3.57 4.22
CA PRO A 240 -30.52 3.66 3.17
C PRO A 240 -31.75 2.77 3.42
N GLU A 241 -32.95 3.29 3.12
CA GLU A 241 -34.23 2.59 3.36
C GLU A 241 -34.69 1.72 2.18
N GLY A 242 -34.13 1.94 0.99
CA GLY A 242 -34.35 1.18 -0.23
C GLY A 242 -33.06 0.60 -0.82
N GLY A 243 -33.17 -0.04 -1.98
CA GLY A 243 -32.10 -0.82 -2.59
C GLY A 243 -31.92 -2.20 -1.93
N ASP A 244 -30.83 -2.89 -2.29
CA ASP A 244 -30.59 -4.28 -1.91
C ASP A 244 -30.12 -4.47 -0.44
N GLY A 245 -29.84 -3.37 0.26
CA GLY A 245 -29.24 -3.36 1.59
C GLY A 245 -27.84 -2.73 1.58
N VAL A 246 -26.93 -3.28 2.39
CA VAL A 246 -25.62 -2.66 2.69
C VAL A 246 -24.49 -3.69 2.73
N GLY A 247 -23.26 -3.26 2.42
CA GLY A 247 -22.07 -4.09 2.47
C GLY A 247 -21.66 -4.55 3.87
N THR A 248 -20.73 -5.51 3.90
CA THR A 248 -20.14 -6.09 5.11
C THR A 248 -19.01 -5.21 5.67
N ARG A 249 -18.71 -5.30 6.97
CA ARG A 249 -17.65 -4.47 7.60
C ARG A 249 -16.27 -4.92 7.13
N GLU A 250 -16.03 -6.21 7.19
CA GLU A 250 -14.79 -6.90 6.85
C GLU A 250 -14.63 -7.05 5.32
N ASN A 251 -13.44 -7.40 4.85
CA ASN A 251 -13.24 -7.89 3.48
C ASN A 251 -13.74 -9.33 3.32
N ILE A 252 -13.51 -9.97 2.16
CA ILE A 252 -14.02 -11.31 1.88
C ILE A 252 -13.46 -12.40 2.83
N ASP A 253 -12.22 -12.23 3.31
CA ASP A 253 -11.55 -13.17 4.22
C ASP A 253 -11.89 -12.93 5.70
N GLY A 254 -12.76 -11.96 5.99
CA GLY A 254 -13.15 -11.60 7.36
C GLY A 254 -12.17 -10.67 8.08
N LEU A 255 -11.23 -10.05 7.34
CA LEU A 255 -10.31 -9.06 7.91
C LEU A 255 -10.97 -7.67 8.00
N ASP A 256 -10.84 -7.03 9.16
CA ASP A 256 -11.18 -5.63 9.37
C ASP A 256 -10.02 -4.78 8.85
N LEU A 257 -10.20 -4.17 7.68
CA LEU A 257 -9.15 -3.41 7.00
C LEU A 257 -8.64 -2.21 7.84
N ASN A 258 -9.44 -1.67 8.77
CA ASN A 258 -8.99 -0.64 9.71
C ASN A 258 -8.39 -1.25 11.00
N ARG A 259 -7.91 -2.50 10.95
CA ARG A 259 -7.09 -3.19 11.97
C ARG A 259 -5.84 -3.83 11.36
N ASP A 260 -5.55 -3.59 10.08
CA ASP A 260 -4.55 -4.32 9.31
C ASP A 260 -3.27 -3.51 9.06
N PHE A 261 -3.22 -2.23 9.46
CA PHE A 261 -2.12 -1.28 9.19
C PHE A 261 -0.77 -1.61 9.86
N VAL A 262 -0.65 -2.74 10.57
CA VAL A 262 0.61 -3.30 11.08
C VAL A 262 0.99 -4.59 10.36
N LYS A 263 0.07 -5.56 10.28
CA LYS A 263 0.37 -6.89 9.72
C LYS A 263 0.36 -6.92 8.19
N LEU A 264 -0.44 -6.05 7.55
CA LEU A 264 -0.58 -5.92 6.09
C LEU A 264 -0.97 -7.22 5.37
N GLU A 265 -1.92 -7.95 5.95
CA GLU A 265 -2.38 -9.25 5.44
C GLU A 265 -3.49 -9.14 4.40
N ALA A 266 -4.23 -8.04 4.34
CA ALA A 266 -5.22 -7.82 3.28
C ALA A 266 -4.59 -7.14 2.05
N ALA A 267 -4.94 -7.60 0.85
CA ALA A 267 -4.49 -7.03 -0.41
C ALA A 267 -4.83 -5.55 -0.54
N GLU A 268 -6.01 -5.15 -0.04
CA GLU A 268 -6.45 -3.75 0.00
C GLU A 268 -5.45 -2.89 0.81
N THR A 269 -5.09 -3.34 2.02
CA THR A 269 -4.14 -2.62 2.90
C THR A 269 -2.73 -2.58 2.33
N ARG A 270 -2.27 -3.68 1.71
CA ARG A 270 -1.00 -3.67 0.96
C ARG A 270 -1.01 -2.63 -0.15
N ALA A 271 -2.11 -2.52 -0.90
CA ALA A 271 -2.25 -1.53 -1.98
C ALA A 271 -2.26 -0.08 -1.45
N LEU A 272 -3.03 0.19 -0.39
CA LEU A 272 -3.10 1.51 0.25
C LEU A 272 -1.76 1.93 0.86
N VAL A 273 -1.11 1.06 1.62
CA VAL A 273 0.16 1.39 2.28
C VAL A 273 1.29 1.55 1.27
N ARG A 274 1.30 0.77 0.17
CA ARG A 274 2.17 0.99 -0.99
C ARG A 274 1.93 2.35 -1.64
N PHE A 275 0.68 2.78 -1.78
CA PHE A 275 0.34 4.11 -2.27
C PHE A 275 0.87 5.19 -1.33
N ILE A 276 0.57 5.10 -0.02
CA ILE A 276 1.05 6.05 1.00
C ILE A 276 2.57 6.14 0.99
N ALA A 277 3.28 5.01 0.93
CA ALA A 277 4.74 4.96 0.91
C ALA A 277 5.36 5.56 -0.37
N LYS A 278 4.64 5.53 -1.51
CA LYS A 278 5.14 6.01 -2.81
C LYS A 278 4.75 7.46 -3.11
N TRP A 279 3.52 7.88 -2.76
CA TRP A 279 2.95 9.20 -3.05
C TRP A 279 3.05 10.19 -1.89
N ASP A 280 3.35 9.71 -0.68
CA ASP A 280 3.59 10.51 0.53
C ASP A 280 2.53 11.60 0.79
N PRO A 281 1.24 11.22 0.99
CA PRO A 281 0.17 12.17 1.25
C PRO A 281 0.40 12.95 2.54
N ALA A 282 0.38 14.28 2.44
CA ALA A 282 0.52 15.21 3.54
C ALA A 282 -0.66 15.12 4.52
N VAL A 283 -1.87 15.05 3.95
CA VAL A 283 -3.12 14.88 4.68
C VAL A 283 -3.84 13.64 4.17
N VAL A 284 -4.25 12.77 5.10
CA VAL A 284 -5.09 11.60 4.83
C VAL A 284 -6.40 11.76 5.60
N VAL A 285 -7.53 11.74 4.89
CA VAL A 285 -8.87 11.73 5.48
C VAL A 285 -9.49 10.35 5.27
N ASP A 286 -9.91 9.73 6.37
CA ASP A 286 -10.56 8.43 6.39
C ASP A 286 -12.03 8.61 6.81
N THR A 287 -12.97 8.21 5.94
CA THR A 287 -14.40 8.52 6.11
C THR A 287 -15.22 7.29 6.48
N HIS A 288 -15.84 7.38 7.65
CA HIS A 288 -16.50 6.32 8.39
C HIS A 288 -17.91 6.71 8.83
N THR A 289 -18.62 5.79 9.47
CA THR A 289 -19.92 6.06 10.10
C THR A 289 -19.98 5.35 11.45
N THR A 290 -20.26 6.08 12.52
CA THR A 290 -20.08 5.56 13.87
C THR A 290 -21.22 4.63 14.26
N ASN A 291 -20.90 3.48 14.87
CA ASN A 291 -21.87 2.62 15.57
C ASN A 291 -22.15 3.11 17.02
N GLY A 292 -21.72 4.34 17.34
CA GLY A 292 -21.54 4.81 18.70
C GLY A 292 -22.78 5.25 19.47
N SER A 293 -22.53 5.93 20.59
CA SER A 293 -23.54 6.40 21.53
C SER A 293 -24.55 7.40 20.94
N LEU A 294 -25.68 7.59 21.62
CA LEU A 294 -26.73 8.52 21.19
C LEU A 294 -26.31 9.98 21.45
N HIS A 295 -25.97 10.72 20.40
CA HIS A 295 -25.47 12.10 20.45
C HIS A 295 -26.10 13.00 19.36
N ARG A 296 -25.88 14.32 19.45
CA ARG A 296 -26.50 15.31 18.54
C ARG A 296 -25.55 15.93 17.50
N HIS A 297 -24.27 15.59 17.54
CA HIS A 297 -23.32 15.94 16.48
C HIS A 297 -23.61 15.08 15.23
N VAL A 298 -23.83 15.69 14.07
CA VAL A 298 -24.13 14.97 12.80
C VAL A 298 -22.89 14.25 12.28
N ILE A 299 -21.71 14.80 12.54
CA ILE A 299 -20.42 14.21 12.20
C ILE A 299 -19.40 14.53 13.29
N THR A 300 -18.54 13.56 13.59
CA THR A 300 -17.46 13.68 14.58
C THR A 300 -16.11 13.39 13.94
N TYR A 301 -15.01 13.70 14.61
CA TYR A 301 -13.68 13.57 14.02
C TYR A 301 -12.60 13.15 15.02
N ALA A 302 -11.50 12.57 14.55
CA ALA A 302 -10.29 12.39 15.35
C ALA A 302 -9.02 12.66 14.54
N GLY A 303 -7.96 13.07 15.24
CA GLY A 303 -6.60 13.13 14.69
C GLY A 303 -5.79 11.89 15.09
N PRO A 304 -4.50 11.82 14.71
CA PRO A 304 -3.58 10.83 15.27
C PRO A 304 -3.43 11.03 16.78
N THR A 305 -3.35 9.92 17.52
CA THR A 305 -3.32 9.90 18.99
C THR A 305 -2.12 9.19 19.59
N ASN A 306 -1.36 8.40 18.81
CA ASN A 306 -0.22 7.64 19.31
C ASN A 306 0.93 8.58 19.75
N PRO A 307 1.40 8.52 21.01
CA PRO A 307 2.42 9.43 21.51
C PRO A 307 3.83 9.14 20.95
N ALA A 308 4.02 8.09 20.16
CA ALA A 308 5.23 7.89 19.34
C ALA A 308 5.24 8.74 18.06
N GLY A 309 4.10 9.28 17.62
CA GLY A 309 4.05 10.27 16.55
C GLY A 309 4.74 11.58 16.93
N ASP A 310 5.16 12.37 15.95
CA ASP A 310 5.81 13.66 16.22
C ASP A 310 4.85 14.62 16.95
N ALA A 311 5.22 15.02 18.17
CA ALA A 311 4.36 15.80 19.04
C ALA A 311 3.82 17.09 18.39
N LYS A 312 4.60 17.79 17.56
CA LYS A 312 4.14 19.00 16.89
C LYS A 312 3.03 18.71 15.87
N ILE A 313 3.05 17.55 15.22
CA ILE A 313 2.01 17.13 14.27
C ILE A 313 0.73 16.74 15.02
N LEU A 314 0.86 16.02 16.14
CA LEU A 314 -0.28 15.68 17.01
C LEU A 314 -0.95 16.95 17.55
N GLU A 315 -0.17 17.87 18.12
CA GLU A 315 -0.61 19.16 18.66
C GLU A 315 -1.22 20.06 17.58
N TYR A 316 -0.56 20.24 16.43
CA TYR A 316 -1.11 21.05 15.34
C TYR A 316 -2.45 20.50 14.84
N THR A 317 -2.57 19.17 14.69
CA THR A 317 -3.82 18.55 14.25
C THR A 317 -4.92 18.74 15.30
N ARG A 318 -4.63 18.42 16.58
CA ARG A 318 -5.58 18.50 17.70
C ARG A 318 -6.02 19.92 18.03
N ASP A 319 -5.08 20.85 18.18
CA ASP A 319 -5.32 22.15 18.81
C ASP A 319 -5.48 23.30 17.81
N THR A 320 -5.02 23.11 16.56
CA THR A 320 -5.09 24.15 15.52
C THR A 320 -6.05 23.77 14.39
N MET A 321 -5.80 22.66 13.69
CA MET A 321 -6.54 22.29 12.49
C MET A 321 -7.97 21.85 12.78
N LEU A 322 -8.16 20.87 13.67
CA LEU A 322 -9.49 20.33 13.97
C LEU A 322 -10.46 21.37 14.59
N PRO A 323 -10.03 22.28 15.52
CA PRO A 323 -10.89 23.35 16.01
C PRO A 323 -11.20 24.42 14.95
N ALA A 324 -10.31 24.65 13.98
CA ALA A 324 -10.58 25.54 12.85
C ALA A 324 -11.62 24.94 11.89
N LEU A 325 -11.52 23.64 11.60
CA LEU A 325 -12.52 22.91 10.81
C LEU A 325 -13.90 22.91 11.48
N THR A 326 -13.94 22.71 12.81
CA THR A 326 -15.18 22.77 13.60
C THR A 326 -15.89 24.11 13.46
N ARG A 327 -15.14 25.24 13.57
CA ARG A 327 -15.71 26.58 13.33
C ARG A 327 -16.19 26.75 11.89
N SER A 328 -15.39 26.34 10.91
CA SER A 328 -15.73 26.45 9.49
C SER A 328 -17.02 25.69 9.14
N MET A 329 -17.22 24.52 9.74
CA MET A 329 -18.39 23.66 9.50
C MET A 329 -19.67 24.19 10.15
N GLU A 330 -19.58 24.76 11.34
CA GLU A 330 -20.69 25.49 11.96
C GLU A 330 -21.04 26.76 11.17
N GLU A 331 -20.04 27.59 10.85
CA GLU A 331 -20.23 28.90 10.20
C GLU A 331 -20.75 28.81 8.76
N LYS A 332 -20.29 27.83 7.96
CA LYS A 332 -20.64 27.72 6.53
C LYS A 332 -21.78 26.75 6.25
N HIS A 333 -21.89 25.68 7.05
CA HIS A 333 -22.80 24.56 6.77
C HIS A 333 -23.84 24.34 7.88
N GLY A 334 -23.72 25.02 9.03
CA GLY A 334 -24.60 24.81 10.19
C GLY A 334 -24.44 23.44 10.84
N VAL A 335 -23.27 22.81 10.67
CA VAL A 335 -22.99 21.44 11.11
C VAL A 335 -22.08 21.47 12.34
N ASN A 336 -22.68 21.25 13.50
CA ASN A 336 -21.97 21.10 14.77
C ASN A 336 -21.15 19.80 14.78
N MET A 337 -19.84 19.95 14.90
CA MET A 337 -18.87 18.85 14.97
C MET A 337 -18.22 18.77 16.35
N PHE A 338 -17.84 17.55 16.73
CA PHE A 338 -17.08 17.30 17.96
C PHE A 338 -16.08 16.16 17.78
N HIS A 339 -15.16 16.03 18.73
CA HIS A 339 -14.22 14.91 18.75
C HIS A 339 -14.95 13.57 18.88
N TYR A 340 -14.55 12.60 18.06
CA TYR A 340 -15.07 11.24 18.07
C TYR A 340 -14.82 10.56 19.41
N GLY A 341 -15.86 9.90 19.89
CA GLY A 341 -15.83 9.07 21.08
C GLY A 341 -17.19 8.49 21.38
N ASN A 342 -17.30 7.86 22.53
CA ASN A 342 -18.52 7.21 23.01
C ASN A 342 -18.74 7.55 24.49
N PHE A 343 -20.01 7.71 24.86
CA PHE A 343 -20.42 7.78 26.26
C PHE A 343 -20.23 6.42 26.96
N GLU A 344 -19.73 6.43 28.19
CA GLU A 344 -19.98 5.32 29.11
C GLU A 344 -21.46 5.31 29.57
N LYS A 345 -21.95 4.20 30.13
CA LYS A 345 -23.36 4.03 30.53
C LYS A 345 -23.91 5.10 31.50
N ALA A 346 -23.05 5.76 32.27
CA ALA A 346 -23.45 6.83 33.20
C ALA A 346 -23.30 8.24 32.61
N HIS A 347 -22.93 8.37 31.33
CA HIS A 347 -22.65 9.61 30.62
C HIS A 347 -21.69 10.56 31.38
N SER A 348 -20.74 9.99 32.14
CA SER A 348 -19.72 10.76 32.90
C SER A 348 -18.38 10.88 32.17
N LYS A 349 -18.17 10.09 31.12
CA LYS A 349 -16.97 10.08 30.28
C LYS A 349 -17.33 10.00 28.81
N TRP A 350 -16.50 10.60 27.98
CA TRP A 350 -16.51 10.48 26.53
C TRP A 350 -15.15 9.97 26.05
N THR A 351 -15.11 8.74 25.56
CA THR A 351 -13.87 8.00 25.29
C THR A 351 -13.70 7.71 23.81
N THR A 352 -12.53 8.10 23.27
CA THR A 352 -12.17 7.83 21.87
C THR A 352 -11.64 6.41 21.66
N TYR A 353 -11.26 6.05 20.43
CA TYR A 353 -10.67 4.74 20.11
C TYR A 353 -9.19 4.63 20.55
N PRO A 354 -8.61 3.43 20.70
CA PRO A 354 -7.22 3.25 21.11
C PRO A 354 -6.22 3.90 20.17
N ASP A 355 -5.07 4.34 20.69
CA ASP A 355 -3.98 4.97 19.96
C ASP A 355 -3.11 4.00 19.14
N LEU A 356 -3.64 2.82 18.83
CA LEU A 356 -2.85 1.71 18.30
C LEU A 356 -2.56 1.86 16.78
N PRO A 357 -1.33 1.59 16.31
CA PRO A 357 -0.94 1.56 14.89
C PRO A 357 -1.80 0.71 13.96
N ARG A 358 -2.48 -0.33 14.46
CA ARG A 358 -3.38 -1.14 13.63
C ARG A 358 -4.52 -0.34 12.99
N TYR A 359 -4.85 0.82 13.56
CA TYR A 359 -5.81 1.79 13.00
C TYR A 359 -5.10 2.77 12.06
N GLY A 360 -5.76 3.13 10.95
CA GLY A 360 -5.14 3.97 9.91
C GLY A 360 -4.67 5.34 10.37
N ILE A 361 -5.45 6.05 11.19
CA ILE A 361 -5.13 7.43 11.58
C ILE A 361 -3.94 7.55 12.56
N PRO A 362 -3.83 6.73 13.64
CA PRO A 362 -2.60 6.65 14.44
C PRO A 362 -1.38 6.24 13.60
N TYR A 363 -1.54 5.29 12.66
CA TYR A 363 -0.48 4.90 11.73
C TYR A 363 0.04 6.06 10.87
N ILE A 364 -0.85 6.88 10.29
CA ILE A 364 -0.48 8.08 9.53
C ILE A 364 0.30 9.07 10.42
N GLY A 365 -0.11 9.26 11.68
CA GLY A 365 0.59 10.11 12.65
C GLY A 365 2.04 9.67 12.93
N MET A 366 2.27 8.37 13.09
CA MET A 366 3.62 7.80 13.26
C MET A 366 4.52 7.92 12.02
N ARG A 367 3.94 8.24 10.85
CA ARG A 367 4.67 8.52 9.60
C ARG A 367 4.95 10.02 9.40
N ASN A 368 4.75 10.83 10.44
CA ASN A 368 4.86 12.29 10.41
C ASN A 368 3.93 12.96 9.38
N ARG A 369 2.70 12.46 9.22
CA ARG A 369 1.68 13.04 8.33
C ARG A 369 0.39 13.32 9.11
N ILE A 370 -0.47 14.18 8.56
CA ILE A 370 -1.74 14.54 9.21
C ILE A 370 -2.81 13.51 8.84
N GLY A 371 -3.28 12.75 9.82
CA GLY A 371 -4.44 11.86 9.68
C GLY A 371 -5.71 12.51 10.24
N ILE A 372 -6.84 12.36 9.56
CA ILE A 372 -8.16 12.79 10.05
C ILE A 372 -9.16 11.66 9.84
N LEU A 373 -9.68 11.13 10.94
CA LEU A 373 -10.87 10.29 10.95
C LEU A 373 -12.10 11.22 10.88
N SER A 374 -13.07 10.89 10.03
CA SER A 374 -14.39 11.56 9.97
C SER A 374 -15.48 10.51 10.13
N GLU A 375 -16.34 10.68 11.14
CA GLU A 375 -17.27 9.66 11.63
C GLU A 375 -18.70 10.22 11.63
N ALA A 376 -19.46 9.90 10.58
CA ALA A 376 -20.85 10.33 10.42
C ALA A 376 -21.78 9.62 11.42
N TYR A 377 -22.72 10.35 12.02
CA TYR A 377 -23.60 9.83 13.06
C TYR A 377 -24.67 8.88 12.49
N SER A 378 -24.58 7.57 12.76
CA SER A 378 -25.45 6.55 12.16
C SER A 378 -26.96 6.78 12.32
N TYR A 379 -27.40 7.47 13.38
CA TYR A 379 -28.81 7.78 13.60
C TYR A 379 -29.26 9.11 12.95
N ALA A 380 -28.37 9.85 12.29
CA ALA A 380 -28.74 10.96 11.42
C ALA A 380 -29.28 10.44 10.07
N PRO A 381 -30.20 11.18 9.41
CA PRO A 381 -30.70 10.84 8.08
C PRO A 381 -29.56 10.58 7.09
N TYR A 382 -29.72 9.57 6.23
CA TYR A 382 -28.66 9.13 5.32
C TYR A 382 -28.15 10.27 4.41
N LYS A 383 -29.06 11.14 3.94
CA LYS A 383 -28.73 12.37 3.21
C LYS A 383 -27.78 13.28 4.00
N ASP A 384 -28.12 13.59 5.24
CA ASP A 384 -27.36 14.53 6.08
C ASP A 384 -25.98 13.96 6.40
N ARG A 385 -25.86 12.64 6.60
CA ARG A 385 -24.57 11.95 6.76
C ARG A 385 -23.67 12.11 5.52
N ILE A 386 -24.20 11.91 4.31
CA ILE A 386 -23.43 12.05 3.06
C ILE A 386 -22.99 13.51 2.87
N LEU A 387 -23.91 14.46 3.02
CA LEU A 387 -23.61 15.88 2.82
C LEU A 387 -22.59 16.38 3.85
N ALA A 388 -22.75 16.05 5.14
CA ALA A 388 -21.76 16.38 6.17
C ALA A 388 -20.39 15.76 5.90
N THR A 389 -20.32 14.50 5.43
CA THR A 389 -19.05 13.85 5.07
C THR A 389 -18.36 14.57 3.91
N ARG A 390 -19.11 14.94 2.87
CA ARG A 390 -18.63 15.76 1.74
C ARG A 390 -18.12 17.12 2.22
N ASP A 391 -18.88 17.79 3.08
CA ASP A 391 -18.55 19.13 3.58
C ASP A 391 -17.28 19.12 4.44
N VAL A 392 -17.12 18.14 5.34
CA VAL A 392 -15.86 17.94 6.10
C VAL A 392 -14.67 17.75 5.16
N CYS A 393 -14.80 16.89 4.15
CA CYS A 393 -13.75 16.69 3.16
C CYS A 393 -13.43 17.98 2.38
N ARG A 394 -14.44 18.79 2.02
CA ARG A 394 -14.25 20.09 1.36
C ARG A 394 -13.50 21.07 2.26
N GLU A 395 -13.89 21.18 3.53
CA GLU A 395 -13.23 22.10 4.48
C GLU A 395 -11.80 21.67 4.81
N VAL A 396 -11.50 20.37 4.91
CA VAL A 396 -10.13 19.86 5.03
C VAL A 396 -9.28 20.27 3.83
N LEU A 397 -9.80 20.12 2.61
CA LEU A 397 -9.08 20.54 1.39
C LEU A 397 -8.85 22.06 1.35
N LEU A 398 -9.86 22.87 1.68
CA LEU A 398 -9.75 24.32 1.71
C LEU A 398 -8.71 24.78 2.73
N TYR A 399 -8.77 24.26 3.96
CA TYR A 399 -7.79 24.52 5.01
C TYR A 399 -6.37 24.10 4.57
N THR A 400 -6.23 22.91 3.97
CA THR A 400 -4.92 22.39 3.53
C THR A 400 -4.32 23.26 2.42
N ALA A 401 -5.13 23.75 1.47
CA ALA A 401 -4.68 24.66 0.42
C ALA A 401 -4.30 26.06 0.96
N GLU A 402 -4.99 26.53 2.01
CA GLU A 402 -4.69 27.80 2.68
C GLU A 402 -3.40 27.72 3.51
N HIS A 403 -3.24 26.63 4.29
CA HIS A 403 -2.12 26.45 5.22
C HIS A 403 -0.97 25.59 4.66
N LYS A 404 -0.94 25.35 3.34
CA LYS A 404 -0.01 24.44 2.65
C LYS A 404 1.46 24.60 3.05
N ASP A 405 1.93 25.84 3.23
CA ASP A 405 3.34 26.12 3.51
C ASP A 405 3.67 25.92 5.01
N ALA A 406 2.67 26.02 5.89
CA ALA A 406 2.82 25.64 7.30
C ALA A 406 2.88 24.12 7.45
N ILE A 407 1.96 23.40 6.78
CA ILE A 407 1.92 21.92 6.78
C ILE A 407 3.23 21.35 6.22
N ARG A 408 3.67 21.82 5.04
CA ARG A 408 4.95 21.36 4.43
C ARG A 408 6.16 21.59 5.33
N ARG A 409 6.21 22.70 6.07
CA ARG A 409 7.30 22.97 7.04
C ARG A 409 7.23 22.03 8.22
N LEU A 410 6.04 21.83 8.78
CA LEU A 410 5.80 20.97 9.94
C LEU A 410 6.24 19.51 9.67
N GLU A 411 5.81 18.95 8.54
CA GLU A 411 6.18 17.60 8.09
C GLU A 411 7.69 17.48 7.85
N LYS A 412 8.26 18.43 7.09
CA LYS A 412 9.69 18.45 6.81
C LYS A 412 10.53 18.54 8.09
N GLU A 413 10.11 19.34 9.06
CA GLU A 413 10.80 19.45 10.35
C GLU A 413 10.71 18.16 11.18
N ALA A 414 9.58 17.44 11.14
CA ALA A 414 9.43 16.14 11.80
C ALA A 414 10.31 15.07 11.13
N ASP A 415 10.31 15.01 9.80
CA ASP A 415 11.15 14.10 9.02
C ASP A 415 12.65 14.35 9.26
N ASP A 416 13.10 15.61 9.21
CA ASP A 416 14.49 15.96 9.50
C ASP A 416 14.85 15.67 10.97
N ARG A 417 13.92 15.81 11.94
CA ARG A 417 14.13 15.41 13.36
C ARG A 417 14.43 13.91 13.47
N VAL A 418 13.56 13.05 12.93
CA VAL A 418 13.71 11.58 13.02
C VAL A 418 14.99 11.13 12.32
N ILE A 419 15.31 11.69 11.15
CA ILE A 419 16.54 11.36 10.41
C ILE A 419 17.79 11.82 11.20
N ALA A 420 17.78 13.00 11.80
CA ALA A 420 18.91 13.50 12.60
C ALA A 420 19.13 12.65 13.85
N ALA A 421 18.05 12.32 14.57
CA ALA A 421 18.09 11.50 15.76
C ALA A 421 18.59 10.07 15.45
N GLY A 422 18.08 9.42 14.40
CA GLY A 422 18.56 8.09 14.00
C GLY A 422 20.00 8.05 13.49
N ARG A 423 20.57 9.17 13.01
CA ARG A 423 22.00 9.24 12.63
C ARG A 423 22.93 9.28 13.85
N LYS A 424 22.48 9.91 14.94
CA LYS A 424 23.24 10.07 16.18
C LYS A 424 22.28 9.98 17.37
N PRO A 425 21.89 8.76 17.78
CA PRO A 425 20.86 8.60 18.80
C PRO A 425 21.32 9.11 20.16
N ALA A 426 20.58 10.05 20.73
CA ALA A 426 20.84 10.57 22.07
C ALA A 426 20.24 9.64 23.14
N ALA A 427 20.65 9.81 24.41
CA ALA A 427 20.11 9.00 25.51
C ALA A 427 18.67 9.40 25.90
N ASP A 428 18.27 10.62 25.55
CA ASP A 428 16.97 11.26 25.81
C ASP A 428 16.01 11.22 24.60
N ASP A 429 16.45 10.71 23.44
CA ASP A 429 15.57 10.41 22.31
C ASP A 429 14.82 9.10 22.57
N LEU A 430 13.70 9.24 23.29
CA LEU A 430 12.84 8.14 23.73
C LEU A 430 11.62 7.99 22.82
N ILE A 431 11.38 6.77 22.36
CA ILE A 431 10.21 6.37 21.56
C ILE A 431 9.22 5.65 22.49
N PRO A 432 8.01 6.19 22.73
CA PRO A 432 6.93 5.46 23.35
C PRO A 432 6.58 4.18 22.59
N ILE A 433 6.54 3.06 23.29
CA ILE A 433 6.12 1.75 22.73
C ILE A 433 4.93 1.15 23.48
N ARG A 434 4.56 1.73 24.63
CA ARG A 434 3.32 1.45 25.36
C ARG A 434 2.79 2.75 25.97
N SER A 435 1.47 2.86 26.04
CA SER A 435 0.73 4.05 26.46
C SER A 435 -0.50 3.68 27.29
N GLU A 436 -1.08 4.67 27.97
CA GLU A 436 -2.39 4.57 28.63
C GLU A 436 -3.26 5.78 28.24
N ALA A 437 -4.55 5.54 28.01
CA ALA A 437 -5.52 6.61 27.76
C ALA A 437 -5.79 7.39 29.05
N ARG A 438 -5.83 8.72 28.96
CA ARG A 438 -6.12 9.64 30.07
C ARG A 438 -7.15 10.70 29.69
N ALA A 439 -7.78 11.27 30.71
CA ALA A 439 -8.63 12.44 30.56
C ALA A 439 -7.80 13.70 30.25
N TYR A 440 -8.34 14.61 29.43
CA TYR A 440 -7.88 15.99 29.41
C TYR A 440 -8.15 16.68 30.76
N PRO A 441 -7.33 17.66 31.19
CA PRO A 441 -7.56 18.41 32.43
C PRO A 441 -8.86 19.21 32.45
N ALA A 442 -9.34 19.62 31.27
CA ALA A 442 -10.63 20.26 31.08
C ALA A 442 -11.67 19.22 30.68
N LYS A 443 -12.83 19.25 31.34
CA LYS A 443 -14.01 18.51 30.92
C LYS A 443 -14.59 19.07 29.62
N ALA A 444 -15.30 18.22 28.89
CA ALA A 444 -16.07 18.62 27.72
C ALA A 444 -17.58 18.65 28.03
N ASN A 445 -18.33 19.47 27.30
CA ASN A 445 -19.78 19.36 27.23
C ASN A 445 -20.15 18.67 25.92
N VAL A 446 -20.71 17.46 26.01
CA VAL A 446 -21.10 16.67 24.84
C VAL A 446 -22.62 16.68 24.71
N GLN A 447 -23.10 16.89 23.49
CA GLN A 447 -24.53 16.99 23.20
C GLN A 447 -25.14 15.60 23.03
N GLY A 448 -25.91 15.16 24.02
CA GLY A 448 -26.60 13.87 24.04
C GLY A 448 -28.12 14.00 24.02
N PHE A 449 -28.77 12.90 24.37
CA PHE A 449 -30.21 12.83 24.65
C PHE A 449 -30.46 12.35 26.09
N VAL A 450 -31.68 12.55 26.59
CA VAL A 450 -32.18 11.72 27.70
C VAL A 450 -32.43 10.31 27.17
N GLU A 451 -31.99 9.30 27.90
CA GLU A 451 -32.11 7.89 27.54
C GLU A 451 -32.95 7.15 28.59
N GLU A 452 -33.80 6.22 28.12
CA GLU A 452 -34.57 5.30 28.95
C GLU A 452 -34.17 3.84 28.65
N GLU A 453 -34.41 2.92 29.59
CA GLU A 453 -34.18 1.49 29.35
C GLU A 453 -35.42 0.86 28.69
N ARG A 454 -35.26 0.38 27.46
CA ARG A 454 -36.29 -0.30 26.67
C ARG A 454 -35.72 -1.64 26.17
N ASP A 455 -36.39 -2.73 26.48
CA ASP A 455 -35.97 -4.10 26.14
C ASP A 455 -34.53 -4.45 26.56
N GLY A 456 -34.09 -3.92 27.72
CA GLY A 456 -32.73 -4.10 28.26
C GLY A 456 -31.63 -3.30 27.55
N LYS A 457 -31.99 -2.40 26.63
CA LYS A 457 -31.09 -1.49 25.94
C LYS A 457 -31.41 -0.03 26.28
N ALA A 458 -30.41 0.84 26.21
CA ALA A 458 -30.65 2.27 26.28
C ALA A 458 -31.27 2.77 24.96
N ALA A 459 -32.33 3.57 25.05
CA ALA A 459 -33.05 4.14 23.93
C ALA A 459 -33.26 5.65 24.16
N SER A 460 -33.05 6.46 23.12
CA SER A 460 -33.29 7.92 23.20
C SER A 460 -34.78 8.20 23.39
N THR A 461 -35.11 9.12 24.31
CA THR A 461 -36.46 9.70 24.43
C THR A 461 -36.71 10.80 23.38
N GLY A 462 -35.66 11.24 22.68
CA GLY A 462 -35.66 12.41 21.80
C GLY A 462 -35.46 13.75 22.53
N GLU A 463 -35.49 13.79 23.86
CA GLU A 463 -35.27 15.02 24.64
C GLU A 463 -33.77 15.40 24.62
N PRO A 464 -33.39 16.59 24.13
CA PRO A 464 -32.00 17.02 24.09
C PRO A 464 -31.42 17.22 25.49
N ARG A 465 -30.19 16.73 25.72
CA ARG A 465 -29.43 16.99 26.95
C ARG A 465 -27.98 17.35 26.63
N GLU A 466 -27.33 18.03 27.57
CA GLU A 466 -25.88 18.22 27.57
C GLU A 466 -25.28 17.49 28.77
N TYR A 467 -24.15 16.84 28.55
CA TYR A 467 -23.44 16.05 29.55
C TYR A 467 -22.02 16.62 29.71
N GLU A 468 -21.71 17.04 30.94
CA GLU A 468 -20.35 17.43 31.33
C GLU A 468 -19.56 16.15 31.63
N VAL A 469 -18.53 15.87 30.82
CA VAL A 469 -17.80 14.58 30.81
C VAL A 469 -16.30 14.75 30.97
N ASP A 470 -15.67 13.75 31.58
CA ASP A 470 -14.23 13.56 31.45
C ASP A 470 -13.93 13.12 30.00
N PHE A 471 -13.14 13.92 29.29
CA PHE A 471 -12.86 13.70 27.88
C PHE A 471 -11.58 12.86 27.71
N ILE A 472 -11.73 11.58 27.38
CA ILE A 472 -10.64 10.61 27.26
C ILE A 472 -10.20 10.52 25.79
N ASN A 473 -9.26 11.39 25.41
CA ASN A 473 -8.68 11.50 24.06
C ASN A 473 -7.21 12.01 24.11
N ASP A 474 -6.51 11.65 25.18
CA ASP A 474 -5.09 11.95 25.40
C ASP A 474 -4.41 10.66 25.84
N PHE A 475 -3.15 10.45 25.44
CA PHE A 475 -2.44 9.18 25.62
C PHE A 475 -1.05 9.45 26.20
N LYS A 476 -0.80 8.86 27.37
CA LYS A 476 0.44 9.06 28.12
C LYS A 476 1.36 7.84 27.92
N PRO A 477 2.63 8.04 27.57
CA PRO A 477 3.62 6.96 27.58
C PRO A 477 3.72 6.27 28.94
N THR A 478 3.68 4.93 28.93
CA THR A 478 3.89 4.06 30.10
C THR A 478 5.18 3.26 29.97
N LEU A 479 5.63 2.98 28.74
CA LEU A 479 6.97 2.46 28.44
C LEU A 479 7.53 3.18 27.22
N SER A 480 8.82 3.49 27.26
CA SER A 480 9.56 4.08 26.14
C SER A 480 10.96 3.48 26.06
N VAL A 481 11.53 3.47 24.86
CA VAL A 481 12.87 2.95 24.58
C VAL A 481 13.73 4.02 23.94
N ARG A 482 15.03 4.04 24.23
CA ARG A 482 15.99 4.86 23.48
C ARG A 482 15.97 4.45 22.01
N ARG A 483 15.96 5.39 21.06
CA ARG A 483 16.17 5.04 19.65
C ARG A 483 17.55 4.37 19.49
N PRO A 484 17.67 3.17 18.90
CA PRO A 484 18.97 2.63 18.50
C PRO A 484 19.40 3.24 17.16
N PHE A 485 20.69 3.17 16.84
CA PHE A 485 21.21 3.56 15.53
C PHE A 485 20.69 2.63 14.41
N ALA A 486 20.63 1.33 14.69
CA ALA A 486 20.02 0.34 13.80
C ALA A 486 19.48 -0.87 14.58
N TYR A 487 18.51 -1.56 13.98
CA TYR A 487 18.14 -2.93 14.34
C TYR A 487 18.84 -3.91 13.38
N LEU A 488 19.22 -5.07 13.89
CA LEU A 488 19.78 -6.20 13.14
C LEU A 488 18.82 -7.38 13.24
N ILE A 489 18.51 -8.00 12.11
CA ILE A 489 17.54 -9.10 12.01
C ILE A 489 18.23 -10.28 11.29
N PRO A 490 18.18 -11.50 11.85
CA PRO A 490 18.68 -12.72 11.21
C PRO A 490 18.08 -12.98 9.82
N THR A 491 18.77 -13.80 9.01
CA THR A 491 18.40 -14.04 7.60
C THR A 491 17.15 -14.90 7.40
N ASP A 492 16.68 -15.57 8.46
CA ASP A 492 15.54 -16.48 8.47
C ASP A 492 14.17 -15.79 8.66
N HIS A 493 14.13 -14.50 9.03
CA HIS A 493 12.90 -13.70 9.21
C HIS A 493 12.45 -12.99 7.94
N ALA A 494 12.29 -13.72 6.84
CA ALA A 494 11.96 -13.15 5.53
C ALA A 494 10.62 -12.37 5.55
N ASP A 495 9.62 -12.90 6.24
CA ASP A 495 8.29 -12.31 6.45
C ASP A 495 8.33 -10.94 7.16
N VAL A 496 9.16 -10.81 8.20
CA VAL A 496 9.44 -9.54 8.88
C VAL A 496 10.04 -8.53 7.92
N ILE A 497 11.03 -8.94 7.11
CA ILE A 497 11.65 -8.05 6.12
C ILE A 497 10.64 -7.63 5.06
N GLU A 498 9.80 -8.55 4.59
CA GLU A 498 8.76 -8.23 3.63
C GLU A 498 7.75 -7.22 4.20
N ASN A 499 7.27 -7.43 5.42
CA ASN A 499 6.37 -6.51 6.10
C ASN A 499 6.99 -5.10 6.23
N LEU A 500 8.23 -5.00 6.71
CA LEU A 500 8.96 -3.72 6.80
C LEU A 500 9.08 -3.03 5.42
N GLN A 501 9.44 -3.78 4.38
CA GLN A 501 9.50 -3.25 3.01
C GLN A 501 8.13 -2.78 2.50
N ARG A 502 7.03 -3.48 2.82
CA ARG A 502 5.65 -3.08 2.48
C ARG A 502 5.28 -1.75 3.17
N HIS A 503 5.73 -1.51 4.40
CA HIS A 503 5.62 -0.20 5.07
C HIS A 503 6.48 0.92 4.44
N GLY A 504 7.32 0.61 3.45
CA GLY A 504 8.30 1.54 2.88
C GLY A 504 9.48 1.82 3.81
N ILE A 505 9.72 0.99 4.82
CA ILE A 505 10.93 1.06 5.65
C ILE A 505 12.09 0.52 4.82
N ARG A 506 13.18 1.29 4.73
CA ARG A 506 14.40 0.85 4.06
C ARG A 506 15.11 -0.19 4.92
N VAL A 507 15.33 -1.36 4.32
CA VAL A 507 16.13 -2.46 4.87
C VAL A 507 17.38 -2.63 4.01
N GLU A 508 18.52 -2.84 4.65
CA GLU A 508 19.82 -3.09 4.04
C GLU A 508 20.33 -4.49 4.46
N GLU A 509 21.37 -5.00 3.83
CA GLU A 509 22.04 -6.26 4.19
C GLU A 509 23.51 -5.97 4.53
N LEU A 510 24.05 -6.56 5.60
CA LEU A 510 25.50 -6.55 5.87
C LEU A 510 26.25 -7.24 4.72
N ARG A 511 27.39 -6.68 4.33
CA ARG A 511 28.25 -7.19 3.23
C ARG A 511 29.52 -7.88 3.72
N GLU A 512 29.76 -7.90 5.02
CA GLU A 512 30.89 -8.56 5.68
C GLU A 512 30.45 -9.13 7.02
N ASP A 513 31.19 -10.13 7.52
CA ASP A 513 31.09 -10.56 8.91
C ASP A 513 31.71 -9.48 9.80
N VAL A 514 31.04 -9.10 10.89
CA VAL A 514 31.49 -8.03 11.77
C VAL A 514 31.16 -8.35 13.23
N GLU A 515 32.09 -8.07 14.14
CA GLU A 515 31.87 -8.15 15.59
C GLU A 515 31.40 -6.77 16.09
N LEU A 516 30.27 -6.75 16.79
CA LEU A 516 29.57 -5.53 17.21
C LEU A 516 29.21 -5.60 18.70
N ASP A 517 29.43 -4.51 19.41
CA ASP A 517 28.79 -4.26 20.70
C ASP A 517 27.32 -3.90 20.44
N VAL A 518 26.42 -4.73 20.97
CA VAL A 518 24.98 -4.67 20.72
C VAL A 518 24.19 -4.85 22.00
N GLU A 519 22.96 -4.35 22.01
CA GLU A 519 21.98 -4.64 23.04
C GLU A 519 21.01 -5.72 22.51
N VAL A 520 20.85 -6.79 23.29
CA VAL A 520 19.94 -7.90 22.98
C VAL A 520 18.89 -7.97 24.07
N TYR A 521 17.63 -8.19 23.69
CA TYR A 521 16.58 -8.44 24.66
C TYR A 521 16.54 -9.92 25.04
N LYS A 522 16.59 -10.21 26.34
CA LYS A 522 16.27 -11.51 26.88
C LYS A 522 14.78 -11.57 27.20
N VAL A 523 14.08 -12.60 26.72
CA VAL A 523 12.64 -12.79 26.96
C VAL A 523 12.45 -13.25 28.39
N ASP A 524 11.79 -12.44 29.23
CA ASP A 524 11.51 -12.77 30.62
C ASP A 524 10.18 -13.52 30.77
N SER A 525 9.15 -13.09 30.02
CA SER A 525 7.85 -13.78 29.96
C SER A 525 7.10 -13.47 28.67
N VAL A 526 6.24 -14.41 28.24
CA VAL A 526 5.28 -14.23 27.15
C VAL A 526 3.88 -14.52 27.69
N ALA A 527 2.93 -13.62 27.44
CA ALA A 527 1.54 -13.73 27.89
C ALA A 527 0.59 -13.56 26.70
N ASN A 528 -0.21 -14.59 26.41
CA ASN A 528 -1.08 -14.60 25.24
C ASN A 528 -2.46 -14.01 25.59
N THR A 529 -3.08 -13.27 24.67
CA THR A 529 -4.46 -12.83 24.81
C THR A 529 -5.41 -14.03 24.84
N ARG A 530 -6.40 -13.99 25.73
CA ARG A 530 -7.33 -15.11 25.98
C ARG A 530 -8.14 -15.57 24.76
N PHE A 531 -8.35 -14.68 23.79
CA PHE A 531 -9.11 -14.94 22.56
C PHE A 531 -8.31 -14.43 21.36
N PRO A 532 -8.30 -15.16 20.24
CA PRO A 532 -7.70 -14.65 19.00
C PRO A 532 -8.38 -13.37 18.53
N PHE A 533 -7.60 -12.48 17.92
CA PHE A 533 -8.06 -11.25 17.29
C PHE A 533 -7.57 -11.22 15.84
N GLN A 534 -8.50 -11.13 14.88
CA GLN A 534 -8.17 -11.08 13.44
C GLN A 534 -7.30 -12.27 12.97
N GLY A 535 -7.50 -13.47 13.56
CA GLY A 535 -6.69 -14.67 13.30
C GLY A 535 -5.52 -14.88 14.26
N HIS A 536 -5.03 -13.83 14.93
CA HIS A 536 -3.81 -13.87 15.74
C HIS A 536 -4.07 -14.14 17.22
N SER A 537 -3.21 -14.93 17.86
CA SER A 537 -3.18 -15.08 19.32
C SER A 537 -2.19 -14.07 19.89
N LEU A 538 -2.60 -12.80 19.94
CA LEU A 538 -1.69 -11.68 20.25
C LEU A 538 -0.91 -11.92 21.55
N VAL A 539 0.36 -11.53 21.57
CA VAL A 539 1.26 -11.73 22.71
C VAL A 539 1.72 -10.42 23.35
N ASP A 540 1.83 -10.43 24.68
CA ASP A 540 2.48 -9.41 25.48
C ASP A 540 3.78 -9.98 26.04
N VAL A 541 4.91 -9.38 25.66
CA VAL A 541 6.24 -9.84 26.06
C VAL A 541 6.84 -8.89 27.09
N SER A 542 7.35 -9.46 28.19
CA SER A 542 8.30 -8.78 29.06
C SER A 542 9.72 -9.25 28.73
N ALA A 543 10.66 -8.30 28.70
CA ALA A 543 12.04 -8.56 28.31
C ALA A 543 13.00 -7.54 28.92
N THR A 544 14.22 -8.00 29.18
CA THR A 544 15.31 -7.23 29.79
C THR A 544 16.45 -7.07 28.79
N ALA A 545 16.99 -5.86 28.69
CA ALA A 545 18.12 -5.54 27.83
C ALA A 545 19.45 -6.04 28.44
N GLU A 546 20.27 -6.72 27.65
CA GLU A 546 21.63 -7.14 27.98
C GLU A 546 22.61 -6.64 26.91
N GLU A 547 23.70 -5.97 27.29
CA GLU A 547 24.80 -5.64 26.37
C GLU A 547 25.65 -6.88 26.09
N LYS A 548 25.93 -7.16 24.82
CA LYS A 548 26.72 -8.32 24.35
C LYS A 548 27.62 -7.91 23.18
N ALA A 549 28.85 -8.41 23.16
CA ALA A 549 29.67 -8.40 21.95
C ALA A 549 29.30 -9.64 21.11
N LEU A 550 28.73 -9.44 19.92
CA LEU A 550 28.27 -10.52 19.05
C LEU A 550 28.84 -10.38 17.64
N ARG A 551 29.23 -11.52 17.05
CA ARG A 551 29.59 -11.59 15.63
C ARG A 551 28.33 -11.75 14.79
N MET A 552 28.08 -10.77 13.94
CA MET A 552 27.08 -10.80 12.87
C MET A 552 27.71 -11.36 11.60
N SER A 553 26.93 -12.12 10.82
CA SER A 553 27.37 -12.65 9.53
C SER A 553 27.01 -11.69 8.40
N ALA A 554 27.75 -11.76 7.29
CA ALA A 554 27.29 -11.17 6.04
C ALA A 554 25.90 -11.71 5.66
N GLY A 555 25.02 -10.84 5.16
CA GLY A 555 23.63 -11.15 4.84
C GLY A 555 22.61 -10.78 5.93
N THR A 556 23.02 -10.64 7.20
CA THR A 556 22.13 -10.13 8.27
C THR A 556 21.49 -8.80 7.85
N PHE A 557 20.18 -8.69 8.05
CA PHE A 557 19.42 -7.50 7.65
C PHE A 557 19.62 -6.36 8.65
N VAL A 558 19.68 -5.14 8.13
CA VAL A 558 19.96 -3.91 8.88
C VAL A 558 18.85 -2.90 8.63
N VAL A 559 18.18 -2.48 9.70
CA VAL A 559 17.14 -1.45 9.67
C VAL A 559 17.65 -0.23 10.43
N ARG A 560 18.28 0.71 9.71
CA ARG A 560 18.77 1.97 10.31
C ARG A 560 17.59 2.85 10.70
N THR A 561 17.62 3.47 11.88
CA THR A 561 16.56 4.41 12.31
C THR A 561 16.71 5.80 11.68
N ALA A 562 17.82 6.07 10.98
CA ALA A 562 18.13 7.28 10.22
C ALA A 562 17.27 7.48 8.94
N GLN A 563 15.96 7.32 9.05
CA GLN A 563 14.98 7.44 7.96
C GLN A 563 13.65 8.00 8.46
N VAL A 564 12.79 8.50 7.56
CA VAL A 564 11.49 9.11 7.94
C VAL A 564 10.65 8.14 8.77
N GLN A 565 10.56 6.89 8.33
CA GLN A 565 9.84 5.80 9.00
C GLN A 565 10.62 5.22 10.20
N GLY A 566 11.69 5.87 10.67
CA GLY A 566 12.58 5.34 11.70
C GLY A 566 11.92 5.14 13.06
N THR A 567 10.88 5.93 13.39
CA THR A 567 10.08 5.73 14.60
C THR A 567 9.08 4.58 14.46
N LEU A 568 8.42 4.46 13.30
CA LEU A 568 7.58 3.30 12.98
C LEU A 568 8.40 1.99 13.01
N ALA A 569 9.58 1.98 12.41
CA ALA A 569 10.46 0.81 12.40
C ALA A 569 10.84 0.35 13.82
N ALA A 570 11.14 1.30 14.72
CA ALA A 570 11.37 1.00 16.13
C ALA A 570 10.11 0.43 16.81
N TYR A 571 8.96 1.09 16.65
CA TYR A 571 7.70 0.63 17.25
C TYR A 571 7.31 -0.79 16.79
N LEU A 572 7.59 -1.14 15.53
CA LEU A 572 7.33 -2.48 14.96
C LEU A 572 8.30 -3.57 15.46
N LEU A 573 9.57 -3.22 15.70
CA LEU A 573 10.65 -4.18 16.01
C LEU A 573 10.96 -4.36 17.50
N GLU A 574 10.45 -3.50 18.38
CA GLU A 574 10.65 -3.60 19.82
C GLU A 574 9.71 -4.67 20.43
N PRO A 575 10.23 -5.74 21.07
CA PRO A 575 9.42 -6.89 21.48
C PRO A 575 8.35 -6.57 22.51
N ARG A 576 8.53 -5.48 23.27
CA ARG A 576 7.66 -5.03 24.35
C ARG A 576 6.58 -4.04 23.88
N SER A 577 6.50 -3.80 22.56
CA SER A 577 5.54 -2.88 21.94
C SER A 577 4.12 -3.43 21.99
N THR A 578 3.14 -2.62 22.39
CA THR A 578 1.73 -3.05 22.53
C THR A 578 1.11 -3.52 21.21
N ASP A 579 1.66 -3.09 20.07
CA ASP A 579 1.11 -3.35 18.74
C ASP A 579 2.21 -3.47 17.67
N GLY A 580 3.39 -3.96 18.06
CA GLY A 580 4.50 -4.27 17.15
C GLY A 580 4.38 -5.66 16.52
N LEU A 581 5.32 -6.04 15.65
CA LEU A 581 5.27 -7.32 14.93
C LEU A 581 5.34 -8.53 15.87
N THR A 582 6.05 -8.41 17.00
CA THR A 582 6.02 -9.39 18.09
C THR A 582 4.61 -9.64 18.60
N ALA A 583 3.83 -8.58 18.89
CA ALA A 583 2.45 -8.72 19.36
C ALA A 583 1.53 -9.39 18.33
N TRP A 584 1.90 -9.35 17.04
CA TRP A 584 1.18 -9.95 15.90
C TRP A 584 1.74 -11.32 15.45
N ASN A 585 2.49 -12.01 16.33
CA ASN A 585 3.00 -13.38 16.14
C ASN A 585 4.13 -13.58 15.11
N PHE A 586 4.75 -12.51 14.57
CA PHE A 586 5.86 -12.60 13.60
C PHE A 586 7.19 -13.15 14.17
N PHE A 587 7.24 -13.51 15.46
CA PHE A 587 8.43 -14.04 16.13
C PHE A 587 8.14 -15.27 17.02
N ASP A 588 6.92 -15.81 17.00
CA ASP A 588 6.43 -16.78 17.99
C ASP A 588 7.30 -18.03 18.14
N ASP A 589 7.84 -18.56 17.04
CA ASP A 589 8.73 -19.74 17.02
C ASP A 589 10.00 -19.56 17.88
N GLN A 590 10.34 -18.32 18.23
CA GLN A 590 11.55 -17.93 18.94
C GLN A 590 11.25 -17.23 20.28
N LEU A 591 9.98 -16.98 20.61
CA LEU A 591 9.53 -16.35 21.86
C LEU A 591 9.49 -17.36 23.03
N VAL A 592 10.67 -17.79 23.47
CA VAL A 592 10.84 -18.71 24.61
C VAL A 592 11.45 -17.95 25.80
N ALA A 593 10.78 -18.00 26.96
CA ALA A 593 11.28 -17.37 28.18
C ALA A 593 12.66 -17.93 28.59
N GLY A 594 13.61 -17.03 28.82
CA GLY A 594 15.01 -17.32 29.09
C GLY A 594 15.93 -17.20 27.86
N ASN A 595 15.39 -17.22 26.64
CA ASN A 595 16.16 -17.05 25.40
C ASN A 595 16.32 -15.58 25.02
N ASP A 596 17.28 -15.32 24.13
CA ASP A 596 17.45 -14.04 23.46
C ASP A 596 16.39 -13.87 22.35
N PHE A 597 15.84 -12.66 22.25
CA PHE A 597 14.96 -12.23 21.16
C PHE A 597 15.80 -12.02 19.88
N PRO A 598 15.35 -12.47 18.70
CA PRO A 598 16.14 -12.43 17.46
C PRO A 598 16.56 -11.03 17.02
N VAL A 599 15.72 -10.00 17.24
CA VAL A 599 16.05 -8.64 16.80
C VAL A 599 17.03 -8.00 17.79
N THR A 600 18.21 -7.68 17.29
CA THR A 600 19.32 -7.10 18.04
C THR A 600 19.43 -5.60 17.78
N ARG A 601 19.86 -4.80 18.77
CA ARG A 601 19.92 -3.33 18.70
C ARG A 601 21.37 -2.84 18.68
N VAL A 602 21.78 -2.16 17.62
CA VAL A 602 23.02 -1.35 17.61
C VAL A 602 22.65 0.01 18.17
N VAL A 603 22.96 0.27 19.44
CA VAL A 603 22.50 1.48 20.14
C VAL A 603 23.28 2.72 19.69
N GLU A 604 24.61 2.64 19.65
CA GLU A 604 25.49 3.76 19.31
C GLU A 604 25.83 3.83 17.81
N GLN A 605 26.22 5.02 17.35
CA GLN A 605 26.57 5.26 15.95
C GLN A 605 27.78 4.40 15.52
N THR A 606 27.53 3.43 14.63
CA THR A 606 28.52 2.41 14.23
C THR A 606 28.71 2.34 12.73
N SER A 607 29.94 2.09 12.27
CA SER A 607 30.22 1.85 10.85
C SER A 607 29.79 0.44 10.47
N LEU A 608 28.85 0.32 9.53
CA LEU A 608 28.36 -0.96 9.01
C LEU A 608 28.43 -0.92 7.49
N LEU A 609 29.20 -1.82 6.87
CA LEU A 609 29.24 -1.99 5.41
C LEU A 609 27.98 -2.72 4.95
N THR A 610 27.06 -1.97 4.35
CA THR A 610 25.76 -2.47 3.89
C THR A 610 25.50 -2.14 2.42
N ALA A 611 24.56 -2.84 1.80
CA ALA A 611 23.86 -2.34 0.60
C ALA A 611 22.37 -2.72 0.66
N PRO A 612 21.47 -2.06 -0.10
CA PRO A 612 20.03 -2.30 -0.04
C PRO A 612 19.65 -3.78 -0.19
N THR A 613 18.59 -4.17 0.50
CA THR A 613 17.93 -5.48 0.30
C THR A 613 17.35 -5.60 -1.11
N ARG A 614 17.14 -6.85 -1.57
CA ARG A 614 16.35 -7.10 -2.78
C ARG A 614 14.91 -6.58 -2.58
N PRO A 615 14.31 -5.85 -3.53
CA PRO A 615 12.90 -5.47 -3.45
C PRO A 615 11.97 -6.69 -3.44
N LEU A 616 10.79 -6.55 -2.83
CA LEU A 616 9.66 -7.49 -2.92
C LEU A 616 9.38 -7.92 -4.36
N ASP A 617 8.95 -9.16 -4.54
CA ASP A 617 8.60 -9.74 -5.84
C ASP A 617 7.60 -8.86 -6.62
N ASP A 618 6.51 -8.44 -5.98
CA ASP A 618 5.47 -7.57 -6.55
C ASP A 618 5.97 -6.16 -6.94
N TYR A 619 7.14 -5.75 -6.44
CA TYR A 619 7.73 -4.43 -6.69
C TYR A 619 8.87 -4.50 -7.72
N ARG A 620 9.17 -5.69 -8.25
CA ARG A 620 10.20 -5.87 -9.28
C ARG A 620 9.64 -5.55 -10.66
N GLU A 621 10.12 -4.43 -11.20
CA GLU A 621 9.99 -4.11 -12.62
C GLU A 621 11.09 -4.86 -13.40
N PHE A 622 10.68 -5.92 -14.11
CA PHE A 622 11.55 -6.69 -15.02
C PHE A 622 11.78 -5.95 -16.35
N GLU A 623 12.70 -6.46 -17.18
CA GLU A 623 12.94 -5.99 -18.56
C GLU A 623 13.23 -4.49 -18.74
N LYS A 624 13.70 -3.80 -17.68
CA LYS A 624 14.09 -2.38 -17.79
C LYS A 624 15.16 -2.20 -18.88
N PRO A 625 14.91 -1.37 -19.90
CA PRO A 625 15.91 -1.10 -20.92
C PRO A 625 17.11 -0.38 -20.29
N ILE A 626 18.31 -0.93 -20.48
CA ILE A 626 19.56 -0.28 -20.11
C ILE A 626 19.72 0.94 -21.02
N SER A 627 19.36 2.11 -20.51
CA SER A 627 19.42 3.38 -21.24
C SER A 627 20.61 4.22 -20.81
N TYR A 628 21.03 5.15 -21.67
CA TYR A 628 22.05 6.14 -21.34
C TYR A 628 21.69 6.94 -20.06
N LYS A 629 20.39 7.25 -19.85
CA LYS A 629 19.92 7.92 -18.63
C LYS A 629 20.16 7.05 -17.39
N VAL A 630 19.85 5.76 -17.44
CA VAL A 630 20.08 4.81 -16.34
C VAL A 630 21.57 4.68 -15.99
N LEU A 631 22.46 4.75 -16.99
CA LEU A 631 23.91 4.64 -16.78
C LEU A 631 24.59 5.93 -16.30
N TYR A 632 24.08 7.11 -16.67
CA TYR A 632 24.82 8.38 -16.55
C TYR A 632 24.08 9.55 -15.89
N ASP A 633 22.78 9.44 -15.60
CA ASP A 633 22.03 10.54 -14.96
C ASP A 633 22.15 10.50 -13.42
N THR A 634 23.14 11.22 -12.90
CA THR A 634 23.35 11.36 -11.44
C THR A 634 22.61 12.56 -10.83
N GLN A 635 21.65 13.19 -11.53
CA GLN A 635 20.93 14.38 -11.04
C GLN A 635 19.60 14.04 -10.33
N GLY A 636 19.63 13.06 -9.42
CA GLY A 636 18.50 12.67 -8.56
C GLY A 636 18.80 12.90 -7.07
N GLY A 637 18.49 14.08 -6.54
CA GLY A 637 18.69 14.39 -5.12
C GLY A 637 17.73 13.61 -4.21
N ARG A 638 18.27 12.92 -3.21
CA ARG A 638 17.53 12.20 -2.14
C ARG A 638 16.59 11.07 -2.60
N GLY A 639 17.16 9.99 -3.15
CA GLY A 639 16.60 8.64 -3.01
C GLY A 639 15.99 8.03 -4.28
N GLY A 640 16.65 7.00 -4.82
CA GLY A 640 16.22 6.24 -5.98
C GLY A 640 16.93 6.65 -7.27
N GLY A 641 17.64 5.71 -7.90
CA GLY A 641 18.35 5.97 -9.17
C GLY A 641 19.85 6.26 -9.04
N GLY A 642 20.58 5.48 -8.25
CA GLY A 642 22.01 5.32 -8.53
C GLY A 642 22.21 4.54 -9.84
N ALA A 643 23.40 4.64 -10.44
CA ALA A 643 23.80 3.82 -11.59
C ALA A 643 23.47 2.33 -11.37
N PRO A 644 23.16 1.54 -12.43
CA PRO A 644 22.67 0.17 -12.30
C PRO A 644 23.57 -0.65 -11.38
N ASN A 645 22.98 -1.11 -10.27
CA ASN A 645 23.74 -1.82 -9.26
C ASN A 645 24.03 -3.26 -9.73
N PHE A 646 25.18 -3.45 -10.36
CA PHE A 646 25.69 -4.77 -10.70
C PHE A 646 26.24 -5.54 -9.48
N SER A 647 26.30 -4.94 -8.29
CA SER A 647 26.45 -5.68 -7.03
C SER A 647 25.12 -6.33 -6.60
N GLY A 648 24.65 -7.26 -7.44
CA GLY A 648 23.94 -8.42 -6.90
C GLY A 648 24.84 -9.09 -5.87
N SER A 649 24.25 -9.61 -4.79
CA SER A 649 24.95 -9.99 -3.56
C SER A 649 26.27 -10.73 -3.83
N PRO A 650 27.43 -10.23 -3.33
CA PRO A 650 28.70 -10.91 -3.52
C PRO A 650 28.69 -12.28 -2.84
N ILE A 651 28.46 -13.29 -3.66
CA ILE A 651 28.69 -14.74 -3.51
C ILE A 651 29.05 -15.21 -2.09
N GLY A 652 28.03 -15.66 -1.36
CA GLY A 652 28.14 -16.58 -0.23
C GLY A 652 27.92 -18.04 -0.65
N GLY A 653 28.83 -18.62 -1.44
CA GLY A 653 29.08 -20.07 -1.53
C GLY A 653 28.00 -21.08 -1.97
N LEU A 654 26.73 -20.70 -2.16
CA LEU A 654 25.63 -21.64 -2.44
C LEU A 654 24.88 -21.35 -3.74
N ARG A 655 24.61 -22.41 -4.53
CA ARG A 655 23.76 -22.37 -5.72
C ARG A 655 22.69 -23.46 -5.63
N TRP A 656 21.50 -23.09 -5.19
CA TRP A 656 20.36 -24.00 -5.06
C TRP A 656 19.81 -24.40 -6.44
N LEU A 657 19.47 -25.68 -6.60
CA LEU A 657 18.67 -26.21 -7.71
C LEU A 657 17.69 -27.26 -7.15
N PRO A 658 16.37 -27.10 -7.31
CA PRO A 658 15.41 -28.14 -6.93
C PRO A 658 15.43 -29.29 -7.94
N LEU A 659 15.54 -30.53 -7.45
CA LEU A 659 15.50 -31.76 -8.26
C LEU A 659 14.07 -32.34 -8.39
N LYS A 660 13.09 -31.51 -8.76
CA LYS A 660 11.80 -31.97 -9.29
C LYS A 660 11.41 -31.11 -10.50
N PRO A 661 11.02 -31.71 -11.64
CA PRO A 661 10.57 -30.95 -12.79
C PRO A 661 9.25 -30.24 -12.48
N VAL A 662 9.23 -28.92 -12.64
CA VAL A 662 8.00 -28.13 -12.62
C VAL A 662 7.11 -28.62 -13.78
N PRO A 663 5.81 -28.91 -13.56
CA PRO A 663 4.88 -29.19 -14.64
C PRO A 663 4.86 -28.02 -15.62
N LYS A 664 5.03 -28.29 -16.91
CA LYS A 664 5.09 -27.25 -17.94
C LYS A 664 3.82 -26.38 -17.89
N PRO A 665 3.93 -25.04 -17.91
CA PRO A 665 2.82 -24.19 -18.31
C PRO A 665 2.33 -24.64 -19.69
N GLY A 666 1.03 -24.91 -19.82
CA GLY A 666 0.42 -25.24 -21.10
C GLY A 666 0.54 -24.05 -22.04
N ILE A 667 1.25 -24.24 -23.15
CA ILE A 667 1.19 -23.30 -24.27
C ILE A 667 -0.15 -23.52 -24.96
N ASP A 668 -1.03 -22.54 -24.84
CA ASP A 668 -2.25 -22.45 -25.63
C ASP A 668 -1.87 -22.23 -27.10
N VAL A 669 -2.22 -23.18 -27.97
CA VAL A 669 -2.15 -23.05 -29.43
C VAL A 669 -3.45 -23.57 -30.02
N ASN A 670 -4.44 -22.69 -30.11
CA ASN A 670 -5.56 -22.88 -31.02
C ASN A 670 -5.04 -22.83 -32.47
N GLU A 671 -5.28 -23.87 -33.26
CA GLU A 671 -6.40 -23.85 -34.22
C GLU A 671 -6.57 -25.15 -35.04
N ALA A 672 -7.85 -25.44 -35.34
CA ALA A 672 -8.40 -26.22 -36.47
C ALA A 672 -8.09 -27.73 -36.62
N GLY A 673 -9.14 -28.57 -36.59
CA GLY A 673 -9.02 -29.99 -36.96
C GLY A 673 -10.24 -30.91 -36.76
N ASN A 674 -11.45 -30.44 -37.09
CA ASN A 674 -12.73 -31.18 -37.16
C ASN A 674 -12.69 -32.72 -37.36
N GLU A 675 -13.30 -33.50 -36.44
CA GLU A 675 -14.41 -34.46 -36.67
C GLU A 675 -14.76 -35.18 -35.35
N GLY A 676 -16.02 -35.60 -35.15
CA GLY A 676 -16.52 -36.04 -33.83
C GLY A 676 -17.04 -37.47 -33.78
N THR A 677 -17.42 -37.95 -32.60
CA THR A 677 -18.54 -38.89 -32.40
C THR A 677 -18.95 -39.03 -30.93
N LYS A 678 -20.19 -39.49 -30.74
CA LYS A 678 -21.01 -39.57 -29.51
C LYS A 678 -20.59 -40.62 -28.46
N GLU A 679 -21.36 -40.62 -27.36
CA GLU A 679 -21.67 -41.76 -26.44
C GLU A 679 -20.55 -42.16 -25.44
N SER A 680 -20.82 -42.65 -24.22
CA SER A 680 -22.05 -42.74 -23.39
C SER A 680 -21.69 -43.00 -21.91
N ALA A 681 -22.68 -42.97 -21.00
CA ALA A 681 -22.51 -43.27 -19.57
C ALA A 681 -22.21 -44.76 -19.25
N GLY A 682 -21.72 -45.08 -18.04
CA GLY A 682 -21.61 -46.48 -17.58
C GLY A 682 -20.82 -46.75 -16.28
N ASP A 683 -21.56 -46.69 -15.17
CA ASP A 683 -21.44 -47.27 -13.81
C ASP A 683 -20.68 -48.63 -13.56
N THR A 684 -20.60 -49.00 -12.26
CA THR A 684 -20.40 -50.31 -11.57
C THR A 684 -19.01 -50.86 -11.19
N ASP A 685 -18.59 -50.51 -9.97
CA ASP A 685 -18.33 -51.37 -8.79
C ASP A 685 -18.08 -52.90 -8.94
N SER A 686 -16.99 -53.42 -8.33
CA SER A 686 -16.91 -54.80 -7.80
C SER A 686 -15.75 -55.08 -6.82
N LYS A 687 -16.06 -55.05 -5.52
CA LYS A 687 -16.11 -56.18 -4.54
C LYS A 687 -15.00 -57.27 -4.39
N LEU A 688 -14.52 -57.34 -3.14
CA LEU A 688 -14.37 -58.51 -2.22
C LEU A 688 -13.32 -59.62 -2.50
N THR A 689 -12.44 -59.89 -1.52
CA THR A 689 -12.68 -60.91 -0.46
C THR A 689 -11.55 -60.92 0.59
N ALA A 690 -11.84 -61.44 1.80
CA ALA A 690 -10.95 -61.42 2.96
C ALA A 690 -10.42 -62.82 3.35
N LYS A 691 -9.36 -62.88 4.17
CA LYS A 691 -9.06 -64.05 5.02
C LYS A 691 -8.30 -63.65 6.29
N GLU A 692 -8.79 -64.11 7.43
CA GLU A 692 -8.23 -63.84 8.76
C GLU A 692 -7.05 -64.79 9.09
N THR A 693 -6.12 -64.35 9.95
CA THR A 693 -5.62 -65.18 11.08
C THR A 693 -4.87 -64.34 12.13
N SER A 694 -5.42 -64.32 13.34
CA SER A 694 -4.81 -64.14 14.68
C SER A 694 -3.33 -63.75 14.85
N GLY A 695 -3.08 -62.79 15.76
CA GLY A 695 -2.02 -62.96 16.78
C GLY A 695 -1.13 -61.75 17.06
N ASP A 696 -1.35 -61.14 18.23
CA ASP A 696 -0.46 -60.24 18.99
C ASP A 696 -0.09 -58.85 18.41
N ALA A 697 -0.11 -57.87 19.32
CA ALA A 697 -0.03 -56.46 19.02
C ALA A 697 1.40 -55.90 19.16
N ALA A 698 1.87 -55.24 18.11
CA ALA A 698 2.87 -54.18 18.17
C ALA A 698 2.35 -53.03 17.29
N ALA A 699 2.61 -51.79 17.68
CA ALA A 699 2.11 -50.62 16.95
C ALA A 699 2.76 -50.52 15.57
N ASP A 700 1.95 -50.48 14.52
CA ASP A 700 2.39 -50.19 13.16
C ASP A 700 2.28 -48.69 12.90
N ASP A 701 3.38 -48.11 12.42
CA ASP A 701 3.58 -46.67 12.24
C ASP A 701 3.52 -46.34 10.74
N THR A 702 2.29 -46.19 10.23
CA THR A 702 2.01 -45.97 8.81
C THR A 702 1.17 -44.71 8.54
N ALA A 703 1.64 -43.57 9.06
CA ALA A 703 1.41 -42.30 8.36
C ALA A 703 2.22 -42.30 7.04
N PRO A 704 1.82 -41.54 6.00
CA PRO A 704 2.60 -41.43 4.78
C PRO A 704 3.93 -40.72 5.10
N GLN A 705 5.04 -41.46 5.10
CA GLN A 705 6.36 -40.84 5.15
C GLN A 705 6.56 -40.05 3.85
N ASP A 706 6.70 -38.73 3.98
CA ASP A 706 7.13 -37.89 2.88
C ASP A 706 8.61 -38.22 2.58
N ASN A 707 8.94 -38.45 1.30
CA ASN A 707 10.17 -39.13 0.89
C ASN A 707 11.41 -38.22 0.90
N ALA A 708 11.56 -37.37 1.93
CA ALA A 708 12.75 -36.52 2.15
C ALA A 708 14.02 -37.32 2.49
N SER A 709 13.89 -38.61 2.80
CA SER A 709 14.98 -39.51 3.21
C SER A 709 16.02 -39.79 2.10
N ASP A 710 15.68 -39.55 0.84
CA ASP A 710 16.49 -39.96 -0.32
C ASP A 710 16.83 -38.81 -1.29
N GLU A 711 16.95 -37.58 -0.77
CA GLU A 711 17.49 -36.46 -1.56
C GLU A 711 19.03 -36.52 -1.64
N TRP A 712 19.60 -36.30 -2.83
CA TRP A 712 21.04 -36.31 -3.09
C TRP A 712 21.46 -35.06 -3.87
N TYR A 713 22.53 -34.39 -3.43
CA TYR A 713 23.10 -33.20 -4.08
C TYR A 713 24.52 -33.47 -4.60
N VAL A 714 24.95 -32.82 -5.69
CA VAL A 714 26.32 -32.98 -6.21
C VAL A 714 27.28 -32.00 -5.54
N GLN A 715 28.28 -32.52 -4.84
CA GLN A 715 29.35 -31.77 -4.19
C GLN A 715 30.71 -32.11 -4.84
N MET A 716 31.54 -31.10 -5.06
CA MET A 716 32.95 -31.30 -5.43
C MET A 716 33.79 -31.54 -4.16
N ARG A 717 34.54 -32.65 -4.10
CA ARG A 717 35.59 -32.88 -3.10
C ARG A 717 36.87 -33.31 -3.81
N ASP A 718 37.98 -32.62 -3.54
CA ASP A 718 39.30 -32.91 -4.14
C ASP A 718 39.31 -33.05 -5.67
N GLY A 719 38.49 -32.25 -6.35
CA GLY A 719 38.32 -32.29 -7.81
C GLY A 719 37.42 -33.40 -8.34
N VAL A 720 36.83 -34.23 -7.48
CA VAL A 720 35.91 -35.32 -7.86
C VAL A 720 34.45 -34.92 -7.58
N PRO A 721 33.52 -35.05 -8.55
CA PRO A 721 32.09 -34.86 -8.31
C PRO A 721 31.52 -36.06 -7.57
N LEU A 722 30.99 -35.82 -6.38
CA LEU A 722 30.30 -36.81 -5.56
C LEU A 722 28.83 -36.44 -5.44
N LYS A 723 27.91 -37.40 -5.55
CA LYS A 723 26.54 -37.22 -5.04
C LYS A 723 26.59 -37.46 -3.54
N VAL A 724 25.96 -36.60 -2.76
CA VAL A 724 25.95 -36.62 -1.30
C VAL A 724 24.50 -36.61 -0.84
N ASN A 725 24.10 -37.58 -0.03
CA ASN A 725 22.74 -37.62 0.52
C ASN A 725 22.54 -36.46 1.52
N ALA A 726 21.42 -35.74 1.38
CA ALA A 726 21.13 -34.49 2.08
C ALA A 726 21.15 -34.61 3.60
N LEU A 727 20.62 -35.71 4.13
CA LEU A 727 20.45 -35.95 5.57
C LEU A 727 21.64 -36.68 6.20
N THR A 728 22.21 -37.67 5.51
CA THR A 728 23.24 -38.56 6.08
C THR A 728 24.68 -38.13 5.77
N GLY A 729 24.88 -37.21 4.82
CA GLY A 729 26.21 -36.83 4.34
C GLY A 729 26.97 -37.94 3.61
N ARG A 730 26.34 -39.11 3.38
CA ARG A 730 26.88 -40.25 2.62
C ARG A 730 27.23 -39.78 1.21
N ALA A 731 28.49 -39.92 0.82
CA ALA A 731 28.99 -39.50 -0.48
C ALA A 731 29.36 -40.70 -1.36
N GLU A 732 28.97 -40.65 -2.64
CA GLU A 732 29.28 -41.63 -3.69
C GLU A 732 29.71 -40.89 -4.96
N LYS A 733 30.38 -41.57 -5.91
CA LYS A 733 30.67 -40.94 -7.21
C LYS A 733 29.37 -40.45 -7.86
N ALA A 734 29.35 -39.21 -8.33
CA ALA A 734 28.16 -38.63 -8.98
C ALA A 734 27.83 -39.31 -10.32
N TYR A 735 28.86 -39.76 -11.04
CA TYR A 735 28.76 -40.33 -12.38
C TYR A 735 29.67 -41.56 -12.52
N ASP A 736 29.21 -42.55 -13.29
CA ASP A 736 30.11 -43.49 -13.96
C ASP A 736 30.50 -42.90 -15.32
N LEU A 737 31.80 -42.84 -15.58
CA LEU A 737 32.38 -42.23 -16.78
C LEU A 737 33.01 -43.27 -17.71
N GLU A 738 33.07 -44.54 -17.31
CA GLU A 738 33.67 -45.60 -18.12
C GLU A 738 32.93 -45.84 -19.46
N PRO A 739 31.58 -45.88 -19.52
CA PRO A 739 30.86 -46.06 -20.78
C PRO A 739 31.11 -44.92 -21.77
N MET A 740 31.03 -43.67 -21.30
CA MET A 740 31.33 -42.46 -22.08
C MET A 740 32.76 -42.46 -22.63
N THR A 741 33.75 -42.76 -21.77
CA THR A 741 35.17 -42.82 -22.16
C THR A 741 35.41 -43.88 -23.23
N LYS A 742 34.78 -45.05 -23.08
CA LYS A 742 34.88 -46.16 -24.04
C LYS A 742 34.19 -45.84 -25.37
N ALA A 743 33.05 -45.14 -25.34
CA ALA A 743 32.35 -44.70 -26.53
C ALA A 743 33.21 -43.73 -27.35
N LEU A 744 33.78 -42.70 -26.72
CA LEU A 744 34.71 -41.76 -27.35
C LEU A 744 35.97 -42.48 -27.88
N ALA A 745 36.56 -43.39 -27.11
CA ALA A 745 37.74 -44.17 -27.52
C ALA A 745 37.47 -45.15 -28.69
N SER A 746 36.20 -45.46 -28.98
CA SER A 746 35.80 -46.29 -30.13
C SER A 746 35.65 -45.51 -31.43
N MET A 747 35.71 -44.17 -31.38
CA MET A 747 35.56 -43.32 -32.56
C MET A 747 36.85 -43.32 -33.40
N PRO A 748 36.77 -43.47 -34.75
CA PRO A 748 37.95 -43.51 -35.61
C PRO A 748 38.87 -42.26 -35.55
N THR A 749 38.34 -41.14 -35.06
CA THR A 749 39.03 -39.84 -34.98
C THR A 749 39.65 -39.55 -33.61
N LEU A 750 39.45 -40.42 -32.60
CA LEU A 750 39.96 -40.19 -31.24
C LEU A 750 40.80 -41.39 -30.78
N SER A 751 41.98 -41.12 -30.23
CA SER A 751 42.77 -42.18 -29.57
C SER A 751 42.22 -42.48 -28.18
N GLU A 752 42.48 -43.69 -27.66
CA GLU A 752 42.10 -44.06 -26.28
C GLU A 752 42.68 -43.10 -25.23
N GLN A 753 43.90 -42.60 -25.47
CA GLN A 753 44.53 -41.60 -24.61
C GLN A 753 43.82 -40.24 -24.69
N THR A 754 43.38 -39.83 -25.90
CA THR A 754 42.62 -38.60 -26.11
C THR A 754 41.28 -38.66 -25.40
N ALA A 755 40.51 -39.74 -25.59
CA ALA A 755 39.22 -39.94 -24.94
C ALA A 755 39.32 -39.85 -23.40
N LYS A 756 40.36 -40.44 -22.81
CA LYS A 756 40.66 -40.33 -21.36
C LYS A 756 41.04 -38.92 -20.90
N SER A 757 41.55 -38.07 -21.78
CA SER A 757 41.89 -36.67 -21.45
C SER A 757 40.71 -35.71 -21.59
N LEU A 758 39.75 -36.02 -22.47
CA LEU A 758 38.52 -35.24 -22.67
C LEU A 758 37.51 -35.47 -21.53
N VAL A 759 37.40 -36.71 -21.04
CA VAL A 759 36.45 -37.08 -19.99
C VAL A 759 37.00 -36.78 -18.59
N GLY A 760 36.30 -35.95 -17.82
CA GLY A 760 36.78 -35.48 -16.52
C GLY A 760 35.73 -34.76 -15.66
N PRO A 761 36.14 -34.13 -14.54
CA PRO A 761 35.21 -33.50 -13.61
C PRO A 761 34.61 -32.16 -14.07
N PHE A 762 35.19 -31.53 -15.09
CA PHE A 762 34.82 -30.19 -15.59
C PHE A 762 34.27 -30.20 -17.03
N MET A 763 33.65 -31.31 -17.44
CA MET A 763 33.03 -31.42 -18.77
C MET A 763 31.86 -30.43 -18.94
N ASN A 764 31.67 -29.92 -20.15
CA ASN A 764 30.51 -29.12 -20.52
C ASN A 764 29.31 -30.04 -20.72
N MET A 765 28.45 -30.15 -19.70
CA MET A 765 27.31 -31.08 -19.67
C MET A 765 25.98 -30.39 -20.01
N ASN A 766 25.02 -31.16 -20.52
CA ASN A 766 23.65 -30.69 -20.70
C ASN A 766 22.92 -30.48 -19.36
N ALA A 767 21.76 -29.82 -19.38
CA ALA A 767 21.00 -29.49 -18.16
C ALA A 767 20.62 -30.72 -17.32
N GLU A 768 20.28 -31.83 -17.97
CA GLU A 768 19.97 -33.13 -17.34
C GLU A 768 21.21 -33.86 -16.81
N ARG A 769 22.43 -33.39 -17.16
CA ARG A 769 23.71 -34.06 -16.94
C ARG A 769 23.76 -35.52 -17.43
N SER A 770 22.97 -35.84 -18.46
CA SER A 770 22.96 -37.12 -19.15
C SER A 770 24.03 -37.21 -20.26
N ALA A 771 24.53 -36.05 -20.73
CA ALA A 771 25.49 -35.95 -21.82
C ALA A 771 26.48 -34.77 -21.67
N ALA A 772 27.58 -34.85 -22.42
CA ALA A 772 28.63 -33.85 -22.47
C ALA A 772 29.04 -33.52 -23.92
N VAL A 773 29.56 -32.31 -24.13
CA VAL A 773 30.14 -31.84 -25.38
C VAL A 773 31.60 -31.42 -25.18
N PHE A 774 32.44 -31.71 -26.17
CA PHE A 774 33.89 -31.55 -26.16
C PHE A 774 34.35 -30.94 -27.48
N GLU A 775 35.42 -30.15 -27.47
CA GLU A 775 36.16 -29.80 -28.69
C GLU A 775 37.45 -30.63 -28.76
N TYR A 776 37.78 -31.10 -29.96
CA TYR A 776 39.06 -31.74 -30.24
C TYR A 776 39.43 -31.58 -31.73
N GLU A 777 40.65 -31.13 -32.01
CA GLU A 777 41.18 -30.92 -33.37
C GLU A 777 40.27 -30.04 -34.26
N ASN A 778 39.67 -29.00 -33.67
CA ASN A 778 38.70 -28.04 -34.24
C ASN A 778 37.25 -28.52 -34.26
N ASP A 779 36.97 -29.80 -34.01
CA ASP A 779 35.63 -30.38 -34.14
C ASP A 779 34.94 -30.60 -32.79
N LEU A 780 33.61 -30.47 -32.78
CA LEU A 780 32.74 -30.78 -31.65
C LEU A 780 32.34 -32.25 -31.61
N TYR A 781 32.54 -32.86 -30.45
CA TYR A 781 32.16 -34.22 -30.10
C TYR A 781 31.08 -34.21 -29.02
N TYR A 782 30.13 -35.13 -29.11
CA TYR A 782 29.08 -35.35 -28.13
C TYR A 782 29.17 -36.77 -27.60
N ALA A 783 29.01 -36.95 -26.28
CA ALA A 783 28.90 -38.28 -25.70
C ALA A 783 27.92 -38.30 -24.52
N THR A 784 27.29 -39.45 -24.29
CA THR A 784 26.33 -39.69 -23.21
C THR A 784 26.95 -40.55 -22.11
N LEU A 785 26.46 -40.41 -20.88
CA LEU A 785 26.93 -41.22 -19.74
C LEU A 785 26.62 -42.73 -19.90
N ASP A 786 25.58 -43.08 -20.67
CA ASP A 786 25.23 -44.47 -20.98
C ASP A 786 26.06 -45.10 -22.10
N GLY A 787 27.00 -44.35 -22.71
CA GLY A 787 28.00 -44.88 -23.64
C GLY A 787 27.66 -44.78 -25.13
N SER A 788 26.94 -43.74 -25.55
CA SER A 788 26.92 -43.31 -26.96
C SER A 788 27.90 -42.16 -27.19
N ALA A 789 28.47 -42.06 -28.38
CA ALA A 789 29.31 -40.93 -28.79
C ALA A 789 29.16 -40.65 -30.30
N SER A 790 29.23 -39.37 -30.67
CA SER A 790 29.23 -38.93 -32.07
C SER A 790 30.08 -37.67 -32.27
N ARG A 791 30.53 -37.47 -33.51
CA ARG A 791 31.16 -36.22 -33.96
C ARG A 791 30.04 -35.38 -34.58
N LEU A 792 29.84 -34.18 -34.05
CA LEU A 792 28.73 -33.30 -34.43
C LEU A 792 29.05 -32.44 -35.65
N THR A 793 30.31 -32.04 -35.81
CA THR A 793 30.77 -31.10 -36.84
C THR A 793 31.93 -31.69 -37.65
N SER A 794 32.21 -31.13 -38.82
CA SER A 794 33.35 -31.57 -39.65
C SER A 794 34.01 -30.41 -40.38
N SER A 795 34.86 -29.66 -39.68
CA SER A 795 35.36 -28.35 -40.12
C SER A 795 36.91 -28.25 -40.13
N PRO A 796 37.52 -27.53 -41.08
CA PRO A 796 38.92 -27.11 -40.99
C PRO A 796 39.14 -25.87 -40.10
N GLU A 797 38.08 -25.19 -39.70
CA GLU A 797 38.07 -23.97 -38.87
C GLU A 797 37.64 -24.31 -37.44
N GLN A 798 38.32 -23.74 -36.44
CA GLN A 798 38.08 -24.01 -35.01
C GLN A 798 36.65 -23.65 -34.57
N GLU A 799 36.01 -24.57 -33.83
CA GLU A 799 34.83 -24.28 -33.03
C GLU A 799 35.18 -23.79 -31.62
N GLU A 800 34.68 -22.60 -31.27
CA GLU A 800 34.95 -21.94 -30.00
C GLU A 800 33.68 -21.71 -29.17
N HIS A 801 33.84 -21.58 -27.85
CA HIS A 801 32.82 -21.13 -26.89
C HIS A 801 31.49 -21.92 -26.87
N TYR A 802 31.53 -23.19 -27.28
CA TYR A 802 30.38 -24.05 -27.46
C TYR A 802 29.52 -24.27 -26.18
N SER A 803 28.21 -24.42 -26.34
CA SER A 803 27.27 -24.73 -25.24
C SER A 803 25.97 -25.37 -25.71
N PHE A 804 25.39 -26.23 -24.88
CA PHE A 804 24.05 -26.79 -25.08
C PHE A 804 22.94 -25.72 -25.09
N SER A 805 21.90 -25.95 -25.90
CA SER A 805 20.60 -25.33 -25.71
C SER A 805 19.96 -25.79 -24.39
N PRO A 806 19.01 -25.03 -23.80
CA PRO A 806 18.34 -25.42 -22.55
C PRO A 806 17.66 -26.80 -22.59
N ASP A 807 17.22 -27.24 -23.77
CA ASP A 807 16.60 -28.55 -24.00
C ASP A 807 17.59 -29.63 -24.48
N GLY A 808 18.89 -29.34 -24.49
CA GLY A 808 19.97 -30.25 -24.88
C GLY A 808 20.01 -30.64 -26.37
N LYS A 809 19.08 -30.17 -27.20
CA LYS A 809 18.92 -30.61 -28.59
C LYS A 809 19.95 -30.01 -29.55
N PHE A 810 20.47 -28.82 -29.25
CA PHE A 810 21.43 -28.11 -30.09
C PHE A 810 22.70 -27.80 -29.31
N ILE A 811 23.84 -27.74 -30.00
CA ILE A 811 25.03 -27.05 -29.51
C ILE A 811 25.17 -25.75 -30.29
N ALA A 812 25.22 -24.62 -29.60
CA ALA A 812 25.56 -23.33 -30.17
C ALA A 812 27.06 -23.06 -29.97
N PHE A 813 27.77 -22.66 -31.02
CA PHE A 813 29.22 -22.47 -31.04
C PHE A 813 29.62 -21.34 -31.99
N ILE A 814 30.84 -20.82 -31.85
CA ILE A 814 31.39 -19.83 -32.78
C ILE A 814 32.36 -20.52 -33.75
N ARG A 815 32.24 -20.22 -35.04
CA ARG A 815 33.21 -20.61 -36.08
C ARG A 815 33.39 -19.43 -37.04
N SER A 816 34.64 -19.08 -37.35
CA SER A 816 34.99 -17.92 -38.20
C SER A 816 34.28 -16.62 -37.80
N ASN A 817 34.24 -16.35 -36.49
CA ASN A 817 33.62 -15.15 -35.91
C ASN A 817 32.11 -14.99 -36.18
N ASP A 818 31.42 -16.07 -36.57
CA ASP A 818 29.97 -16.17 -36.67
C ASP A 818 29.40 -17.19 -35.67
N LEU A 819 28.14 -16.98 -35.25
CA LEU A 819 27.38 -17.92 -34.42
C LEU A 819 26.78 -19.03 -35.28
N TRP A 820 27.00 -20.27 -34.88
CA TRP A 820 26.45 -21.48 -35.47
C TRP A 820 25.67 -22.28 -34.42
N ALA A 821 24.76 -23.12 -34.90
CA ALA A 821 24.12 -24.15 -34.10
C ALA A 821 24.12 -25.48 -34.86
N VAL A 822 24.44 -26.59 -34.17
CA VAL A 822 24.32 -27.96 -34.70
C VAL A 822 23.23 -28.73 -33.97
N PHE A 823 22.33 -29.37 -34.70
CA PHE A 823 21.28 -30.22 -34.13
C PHE A 823 21.82 -31.62 -33.79
N VAL A 824 21.95 -31.94 -32.50
CA VAL A 824 22.66 -33.12 -31.96
C VAL A 824 22.17 -34.43 -32.59
N LYS A 825 20.87 -34.57 -32.89
CA LYS A 825 20.30 -35.82 -33.42
C LYS A 825 20.65 -36.10 -34.89
N THR A 826 20.93 -35.07 -35.69
CA THR A 826 21.12 -35.21 -37.15
C THR A 826 22.47 -34.69 -37.64
N HIS A 827 23.24 -34.06 -36.75
CA HIS A 827 24.48 -33.35 -37.07
C HIS A 827 24.28 -32.26 -38.15
N THR A 828 23.06 -31.70 -38.24
CA THR A 828 22.76 -30.63 -39.18
C THR A 828 23.23 -29.30 -38.59
N GLU A 829 24.25 -28.71 -39.21
CA GLU A 829 24.79 -27.40 -38.86
C GLU A 829 24.01 -26.26 -39.53
N ARG A 830 23.89 -25.13 -38.84
CA ARG A 830 23.28 -23.90 -39.36
C ARG A 830 23.99 -22.67 -38.81
N ALA A 831 24.45 -21.79 -39.70
CA ALA A 831 24.85 -20.43 -39.36
C ALA A 831 23.61 -19.63 -38.90
N ILE A 832 23.74 -18.99 -37.73
CA ILE A 832 22.74 -18.08 -37.14
C ILE A 832 23.06 -16.63 -37.50
N THR A 833 24.35 -16.28 -37.55
CA THR A 833 24.86 -15.03 -38.11
C THR A 833 25.73 -15.29 -39.34
N THR A 834 26.02 -14.25 -40.12
CA THR A 834 26.92 -14.32 -41.28
C THR A 834 27.71 -13.02 -41.41
N GLY A 835 28.97 -13.12 -41.84
CA GLY A 835 29.81 -11.97 -42.17
C GLY A 835 30.89 -11.67 -41.12
N GLY A 836 31.23 -12.65 -40.29
CA GLY A 836 32.36 -12.59 -39.38
C GLY A 836 33.68 -12.29 -40.12
N THR A 837 34.53 -11.47 -39.49
CA THR A 837 35.90 -11.14 -39.93
C THR A 837 36.77 -10.90 -38.70
N ASP A 838 38.07 -10.68 -38.83
CA ASP A 838 38.95 -10.35 -37.69
C ASP A 838 38.50 -9.08 -36.93
N LEU A 839 37.82 -8.16 -37.64
CA LEU A 839 37.28 -6.89 -37.11
C LEU A 839 35.80 -6.98 -36.71
N ILE A 840 35.06 -7.98 -37.18
CA ILE A 840 33.63 -8.16 -36.93
C ILE A 840 33.43 -9.52 -36.27
N ARG A 841 33.28 -9.49 -34.94
CA ARG A 841 33.10 -10.67 -34.11
C ARG A 841 31.65 -10.77 -33.65
N ASN A 842 30.85 -11.56 -34.37
CA ASN A 842 29.46 -11.77 -33.98
C ASN A 842 29.43 -12.62 -32.70
N VAL A 843 28.81 -12.07 -31.65
CA VAL A 843 28.63 -12.66 -30.31
C VAL A 843 29.90 -13.21 -29.60
N LYS A 844 31.08 -12.78 -30.04
CA LYS A 844 32.39 -13.05 -29.42
C LYS A 844 33.05 -11.73 -29.04
N ASN A 845 33.51 -11.62 -27.79
CA ASN A 845 34.10 -10.38 -27.29
C ASN A 845 35.49 -10.12 -27.88
N ASP A 846 35.86 -8.84 -27.95
CA ASP A 846 37.26 -8.45 -28.07
C ASP A 846 37.88 -8.19 -26.69
N TRP A 847 39.21 -8.20 -26.60
CA TRP A 847 39.95 -8.26 -25.33
C TRP A 847 39.52 -7.20 -24.31
N VAL A 848 39.30 -5.96 -24.76
CA VAL A 848 38.82 -4.86 -23.90
C VAL A 848 37.44 -5.16 -23.33
N TYR A 849 36.50 -5.65 -24.15
CA TYR A 849 35.15 -5.99 -23.68
C TYR A 849 35.12 -7.24 -22.79
N HIS A 850 35.98 -8.20 -23.08
CA HIS A 850 36.19 -9.38 -22.24
C HIS A 850 36.64 -9.01 -20.82
N GLU A 851 37.64 -8.12 -20.67
CA GLU A 851 38.13 -7.73 -19.35
C GLU A 851 37.20 -6.72 -18.64
N GLU A 852 36.70 -5.71 -19.34
CA GLU A 852 36.01 -4.56 -18.71
C GLU A 852 34.49 -4.72 -18.59
N LEU A 853 33.81 -5.45 -19.50
CA LEU A 853 32.34 -5.54 -19.53
C LEU A 853 31.78 -6.93 -19.19
N PHE A 854 32.45 -8.00 -19.61
CA PHE A 854 31.90 -9.37 -19.54
C PHE A 854 32.57 -10.25 -18.48
N ASN A 855 33.23 -9.66 -17.48
CA ASN A 855 33.85 -10.37 -16.35
C ASN A 855 34.72 -11.57 -16.77
N ARG A 856 35.58 -11.36 -17.77
CA ARG A 856 36.47 -12.36 -18.36
C ARG A 856 35.75 -13.55 -18.99
N ASN A 857 34.57 -13.32 -19.57
CA ASN A 857 33.88 -14.24 -20.47
C ASN A 857 34.02 -13.76 -21.93
N TRP A 858 34.53 -14.64 -22.80
CA TRP A 858 34.68 -14.36 -24.23
C TRP A 858 33.38 -14.51 -25.01
N ARG A 859 32.39 -15.23 -24.47
CA ARG A 859 31.09 -15.48 -25.09
C ARG A 859 30.09 -14.39 -24.70
N ALA A 860 29.42 -13.80 -25.69
CA ALA A 860 28.41 -12.76 -25.49
C ALA A 860 26.95 -13.24 -25.73
N TYR A 861 26.74 -14.56 -25.81
CA TYR A 861 25.44 -15.23 -25.95
C TYR A 861 25.18 -16.31 -24.89
#